data_AF-A0ABD5P338-F1
#
_entry.id   AF-A0ABD5P338-F1
#
_cell.length_a   1.000
_cell.length_b   1.000
_cell.length_c   1.000
_cell.angle_alpha   90.00
_cell.angle_beta   90.00
_cell.angle_gamma   90.00
#
_symmetry.space_group_name_H-M   'P 1'
#
loop_
_entity.id
_entity.type
_entity.pdbx_description
1 polymer ?
#
loop_
_entity_poly.entity_id
_entity_poly.type
_entity_poly.pdbx_seq_one_letter_code
_entity_poly.pdbx_strand_id
1 'polypeptide(L)'
;MAQAGNSELVDAFEQFFRNYYDSEVKQLAQRYPNEQRSLYVDWQDLYRFDPDLADDYINQPEQLQRYAEEALRLYDLPIDVSLGQAHVRVRNLADTESPEIRDIRARHMNKLVQVRGIVRKATDVRPKIEEAAFECQLCGTLNRVPQSTGDFQEPHECQGCERQGPFRVNFDQSEFVDAQKLRIQESPEGLRGGETPQAIDVHVEDDITGEVTPGDHVSATGVLRLEQQGNQQEKSPIFDFYMEGVSVDVDEEQFEDMDITDADKEQIVRLSSSEDIYEKMVASIAPSIYGYDQEKLAMMLQLFSGVTKQLPDGSRIRGDLHMLLIGDPGTGKSQMLGYIQNIAPRSVYTSGKGSSSAGLCVTGDTLVHTENGLERIRDVVTDSLPDPVEEETAVSDEIGLYTFDRDAGNLETRETSHVWRMPRKQCRRIETARGKELETSLNTPVLTCDESGLEWKRVSEIEPGDYVAVPNYGDVERSTPPVMDYLEFTNEKLRLADESIVRVRRALCEKYGTLRAAARELGFPEDFVYDTLQNRYVPLERLETVLDAVTLELSDLTVERAMLRHGDSVRIPEEFDEDLCYLLGLVFGDGDIMVSRRGGNRGHIRISNSDETVLERAVEIIDSTFDKRPEIEYQDDKVPCIRLHSATVARFFANLGMQTPKDDLELDPRLATAEHADAFLRGLMDADGSVSARTNGGSSIHLSAISETFARQVQLMLETYGVRARLRERDRRGVTVLENGQEIESKHVQYHLECYGKDIDRFAEAIGFECPRKQAALETIVGDAVRRGEKIPVGKALATVDGSAGEYYMNIHRGDDPGRARARRMLSELDLGPVEPIVREVVEADLCWDEVVAAVDTGKKEVFDLTVPETHNFLANGIVTHNTAAAVRDDFGDGQQWTLEAGALVLADQGIAAVDELDKMRSEDRSAMHEALEQQKISVSKAGINATLKSRCSLLGAANPKYGRFDHYEPISEQIDLEPALISRFDLIFTVTDQPDEEKDRNLAEHIITTNYAGELTTQREEMTSLEVSADEIEEMTATVDPEIDAELLRKYIAYAKQNCHPRMTEEARNAIRDFYVDLRSKGTDEDSAVPVTARKLEALVRLSEASARVRLSDTVELEDAERVIEIVRSCLQDIGVDPETGEFDADIVEAGTSKSQRDRIKNIKQLISDVEEEYDDGAPVDVVLDRADEIGMDRQKAEHEIEKLKQKGEVYEPSTDNLRTT
;
A
#
# COMPACT_ATOMS: atom_id res chain seq x y z
N MET A 1 10.62 0.04 -65.99
CA MET A 1 9.84 1.24 -65.63
C MET A 1 9.92 1.56 -64.14
N ALA A 2 10.23 0.62 -63.24
CA ALA A 2 10.38 0.89 -61.80
C ALA A 2 11.70 1.58 -61.36
N GLN A 3 12.75 1.61 -62.20
CA GLN A 3 14.01 2.31 -61.87
C GLN A 3 14.01 3.82 -62.20
N ALA A 4 13.04 4.32 -62.98
CA ALA A 4 13.01 5.73 -63.39
C ALA A 4 12.35 6.63 -62.32
N GLY A 5 11.29 6.16 -61.64
CA GLY A 5 10.59 6.93 -60.60
C GLY A 5 11.41 7.11 -59.31
N ASN A 6 12.33 6.20 -59.01
CA ASN A 6 13.17 6.28 -57.80
C ASN A 6 14.20 7.42 -57.88
N SER A 7 14.70 7.75 -59.08
CA SER A 7 15.63 8.88 -59.28
C SER A 7 14.93 10.23 -59.14
N GLU A 8 13.68 10.33 -59.63
CA GLU A 8 12.92 11.58 -59.59
C GLU A 8 12.61 12.01 -58.15
N LEU A 9 12.33 11.07 -57.25
CA LEU A 9 12.10 11.34 -55.82
C LEU A 9 13.38 11.77 -55.09
N VAL A 10 14.51 11.12 -55.36
CA VAL A 10 15.81 11.49 -54.77
C VAL A 10 16.22 12.90 -55.25
N ASP A 11 16.05 13.19 -56.54
CA ASP A 11 16.32 14.53 -57.10
C ASP A 11 15.39 15.61 -56.50
N ALA A 12 14.13 15.26 -56.19
CA ALA A 12 13.18 16.15 -55.54
C ALA A 12 13.60 16.48 -54.10
N PHE A 13 14.01 15.49 -53.30
CA PHE A 13 14.56 15.72 -51.96
C PHE A 13 15.87 16.51 -52.00
N GLU A 14 16.75 16.29 -52.98
CA GLU A 14 17.97 17.08 -53.13
C GLU A 14 17.65 18.57 -53.40
N GLN A 15 16.66 18.84 -54.27
CA GLN A 15 16.19 20.20 -54.52
C GLN A 15 15.54 20.83 -53.27
N PHE A 16 14.75 20.06 -52.52
CA PHE A 16 14.15 20.50 -51.27
C PHE A 16 15.23 20.94 -50.27
N PHE A 17 16.26 20.09 -50.04
CA PHE A 17 17.36 20.43 -49.15
C PHE A 17 18.14 21.66 -49.62
N ARG A 18 18.38 21.83 -50.93
CA ARG A 18 19.04 23.05 -51.46
C ARG A 18 18.22 24.32 -51.26
N ASN A 19 16.89 24.23 -51.31
CA ASN A 19 16.02 25.40 -51.23
C ASN A 19 15.74 25.83 -49.79
N TYR A 20 15.54 24.88 -48.87
CA TYR A 20 15.07 25.14 -47.51
C TYR A 20 16.11 24.86 -46.42
N TYR A 21 17.04 23.92 -46.63
CA TYR A 21 17.91 23.38 -45.57
C TYR A 21 19.43 23.38 -45.92
N ASP A 22 19.88 24.19 -46.89
CA ASP A 22 21.29 24.21 -47.35
C ASP A 22 22.27 24.62 -46.24
N SER A 23 21.86 25.54 -45.36
CA SER A 23 22.64 25.96 -44.19
C SER A 23 22.78 24.85 -43.16
N GLU A 24 21.70 24.14 -42.89
CA GLU A 24 21.53 23.10 -41.88
C GLU A 24 22.30 21.85 -42.29
N VAL A 25 22.23 21.47 -43.57
CA VAL A 25 23.04 20.38 -44.14
C VAL A 25 24.54 20.68 -44.03
N LYS A 26 24.95 21.94 -44.25
CA LYS A 26 26.36 22.35 -44.04
C LYS A 26 26.78 22.34 -42.57
N GLN A 27 25.88 22.66 -41.64
CA GLN A 27 26.14 22.56 -40.20
C GLN A 27 26.25 21.11 -39.76
N LEU A 28 25.36 20.24 -40.23
CA LEU A 28 25.42 18.80 -40.01
C LEU A 28 26.76 18.24 -40.50
N ALA A 29 27.19 18.59 -41.71
CA ALA A 29 28.48 18.16 -42.25
C ALA A 29 29.70 18.59 -41.43
N GLN A 30 29.61 19.67 -40.64
CA GLN A 30 30.69 20.11 -39.74
C GLN A 30 30.71 19.35 -38.41
N ARG A 31 29.54 18.92 -37.93
CA ARG A 31 29.35 18.27 -36.62
C ARG A 31 29.28 16.74 -36.69
N TYR A 32 29.11 16.21 -37.89
CA TYR A 32 29.07 14.77 -38.16
C TYR A 32 30.45 14.11 -37.97
N PRO A 33 30.54 12.89 -37.40
CA PRO A 33 29.47 12.03 -36.86
C PRO A 33 29.32 12.10 -35.33
N ASN A 34 30.14 12.92 -34.64
CA ASN A 34 30.29 12.86 -33.18
C ASN A 34 29.33 13.77 -32.41
N GLU A 35 28.94 14.92 -32.99
CA GLU A 35 28.07 15.90 -32.32
C GLU A 35 26.63 15.87 -32.85
N GLN A 36 26.41 15.45 -34.10
CA GLN A 36 25.08 15.41 -34.71
C GLN A 36 25.04 14.39 -35.86
N ARG A 37 24.01 13.54 -35.90
CA ARG A 37 23.79 12.53 -36.97
C ARG A 37 22.51 12.76 -37.77
N SER A 38 21.51 13.42 -37.18
CA SER A 38 20.23 13.68 -37.85
C SER A 38 20.08 15.10 -38.40
N LEU A 39 19.43 15.19 -39.56
CA LEU A 39 18.82 16.40 -40.09
C LEU A 39 17.34 16.42 -39.72
N TYR A 40 16.91 17.44 -38.98
CA TYR A 40 15.50 17.65 -38.66
C TYR A 40 14.83 18.48 -39.75
N VAL A 41 13.71 17.98 -40.28
CA VAL A 41 12.91 18.61 -41.32
C VAL A 41 11.51 18.91 -40.76
N ASP A 42 11.07 20.14 -40.91
CA ASP A 42 9.70 20.53 -40.58
C ASP A 42 8.72 20.08 -41.67
N TRP A 43 7.65 19.38 -41.29
CA TRP A 43 6.64 18.89 -42.23
C TRP A 43 5.97 20.04 -42.98
N GLN A 44 5.80 21.22 -42.37
CA GLN A 44 5.20 22.38 -43.04
C GLN A 44 6.05 22.87 -44.22
N ASP A 45 7.37 22.75 -44.13
CA ASP A 45 8.26 23.11 -45.23
C ASP A 45 8.18 22.11 -46.38
N LEU A 46 8.09 20.81 -46.06
CA LEU A 46 7.89 19.76 -47.06
C LEU A 46 6.56 19.95 -47.80
N TYR A 47 5.48 20.23 -47.07
CA TYR A 47 4.16 20.52 -47.64
C TYR A 47 4.14 21.78 -48.50
N ARG A 48 4.88 22.84 -48.11
CA ARG A 48 5.02 24.06 -48.91
C ARG A 48 5.80 23.84 -50.20
N PHE A 49 6.77 22.94 -50.19
CA PHE A 49 7.56 22.60 -51.36
C PHE A 49 6.76 21.76 -52.35
N ASP A 50 6.20 20.64 -51.88
CA ASP A 50 5.38 19.74 -52.68
C ASP A 50 4.36 18.99 -51.78
N PRO A 51 3.05 19.35 -51.86
CA PRO A 51 2.00 18.69 -51.11
C PRO A 51 1.89 17.19 -51.40
N ASP A 52 2.10 16.76 -52.65
CA ASP A 52 1.97 15.35 -53.03
C ASP A 52 3.10 14.54 -52.39
N LEU A 53 4.32 15.08 -52.35
CA LEU A 53 5.47 14.48 -51.69
C LEU A 53 5.27 14.37 -50.17
N ALA A 54 4.65 15.38 -49.55
CA ALA A 54 4.35 15.38 -48.12
C ALA A 54 3.28 14.33 -47.75
N ASP A 55 2.22 14.20 -48.55
CA ASP A 55 1.19 13.18 -48.38
C ASP A 55 1.75 11.77 -48.60
N ASP A 56 2.63 11.58 -49.60
CA ASP A 56 3.31 10.31 -49.82
C ASP A 56 4.22 9.94 -48.63
N TYR A 57 4.86 10.92 -47.97
CA TYR A 57 5.68 10.69 -46.78
C TYR A 57 4.86 10.14 -45.60
N ILE A 58 3.64 10.64 -45.39
CA ILE A 58 2.75 10.16 -44.32
C ILE A 58 2.30 8.71 -44.59
N ASN A 59 2.00 8.40 -45.86
CA ASN A 59 1.47 7.10 -46.24
C ASN A 59 2.55 6.02 -46.45
N GLN A 60 3.79 6.41 -46.79
CA GLN A 60 4.93 5.51 -47.04
C GLN A 60 6.23 6.02 -46.39
N PRO A 61 6.25 6.21 -45.05
CA PRO A 61 7.34 6.89 -44.37
C PRO A 61 8.70 6.21 -44.53
N GLU A 62 8.77 4.88 -44.40
CA GLU A 62 10.05 4.15 -44.51
C GLU A 62 10.70 4.28 -45.90
N GLN A 63 9.87 4.27 -46.94
CA GLN A 63 10.36 4.33 -48.32
C GLN A 63 10.85 5.74 -48.65
N LEU A 64 10.07 6.76 -48.27
CA LEU A 64 10.46 8.15 -48.52
C LEU A 64 11.64 8.59 -47.64
N GLN A 65 11.73 8.11 -46.40
CA GLN A 65 12.87 8.36 -45.54
C GLN A 65 14.17 7.84 -46.17
N ARG A 66 14.16 6.61 -46.72
CA ARG A 66 15.33 6.06 -47.45
C ARG A 66 15.74 6.91 -48.65
N TYR A 67 14.78 7.44 -49.41
CA TYR A 67 15.09 8.33 -50.53
C TYR A 67 15.63 9.69 -50.07
N ALA A 68 15.10 10.24 -48.97
CA ALA A 68 15.59 11.46 -48.37
C ALA A 68 17.04 11.30 -47.86
N GLU A 69 17.35 10.18 -47.19
CA GLU A 69 18.71 9.84 -46.75
C GLU A 69 19.66 9.60 -47.93
N GLU A 70 19.20 8.94 -49.00
CA GLU A 70 19.98 8.77 -50.23
C GLU A 70 20.28 10.12 -50.91
N ALA A 71 19.31 11.04 -50.93
CA ALA A 71 19.52 12.41 -51.43
C ALA A 71 20.54 13.18 -50.58
N LEU A 72 20.52 13.01 -49.26
CA LEU A 72 21.50 13.61 -48.35
C LEU A 72 22.92 13.05 -48.59
N ARG A 73 23.05 11.76 -48.91
CA ARG A 73 24.33 11.12 -49.26
C ARG A 73 24.92 11.61 -50.58
N LEU A 74 24.07 11.97 -51.54
CA LEU A 74 24.46 12.47 -52.86
C LEU A 74 24.67 14.00 -52.89
N TYR A 75 24.36 14.69 -51.79
CA TYR A 75 24.44 16.14 -51.70
C TYR A 75 25.88 16.66 -51.85
N ASP A 76 26.08 17.65 -52.73
CA ASP A 76 27.40 18.21 -53.05
C ASP A 76 27.88 19.18 -51.95
N LEU A 77 28.73 18.68 -51.05
CA LEU A 77 29.27 19.44 -49.92
C LEU A 77 30.62 20.11 -50.26
N PRO A 78 30.88 21.33 -49.74
CA PRO A 78 32.18 22.00 -49.91
C PRO A 78 33.36 21.32 -49.19
N ILE A 79 33.09 20.31 -48.36
CA ILE A 79 34.03 19.64 -47.46
C ILE A 79 33.98 18.14 -47.79
N ASP A 80 35.13 17.46 -47.77
CA ASP A 80 35.27 16.03 -48.08
C ASP A 80 34.79 15.15 -46.90
N VAL A 81 33.50 15.20 -46.59
CA VAL A 81 32.82 14.42 -45.55
C VAL A 81 31.65 13.66 -46.18
N SER A 82 31.66 12.33 -46.08
CA SER A 82 30.56 11.49 -46.56
C SER A 82 29.50 11.29 -45.46
N LEU A 83 28.29 11.79 -45.68
CA LEU A 83 27.13 11.64 -44.77
C LEU A 83 26.49 10.23 -44.89
N GLY A 84 27.29 9.18 -44.75
CA GLY A 84 26.86 7.80 -45.01
C GLY A 84 25.78 7.26 -44.06
N GLN A 85 25.84 7.64 -42.78
CA GLN A 85 24.92 7.22 -41.72
C GLN A 85 24.18 8.43 -41.11
N ALA A 86 23.80 9.40 -41.94
CA ALA A 86 22.99 10.53 -41.48
C ALA A 86 21.51 10.22 -41.70
N HIS A 87 20.69 10.52 -40.69
CA HIS A 87 19.24 10.27 -40.72
C HIS A 87 18.47 11.54 -41.10
N VAL A 88 17.32 11.37 -41.75
CA VAL A 88 16.38 12.48 -41.99
C VAL A 88 15.15 12.27 -41.12
N ARG A 89 14.95 13.15 -40.14
CA ARG A 89 13.87 13.06 -39.16
C ARG A 89 12.84 14.15 -39.42
N VAL A 90 11.58 13.77 -39.60
CA VAL A 90 10.47 14.72 -39.80
C VAL A 90 9.81 15.04 -38.46
N ARG A 91 9.45 16.31 -38.25
CA ARG A 91 8.73 16.79 -37.05
C ARG A 91 7.63 17.80 -37.43
N ASN A 92 6.80 18.19 -36.45
CA ASN A 92 5.72 19.17 -36.60
C ASN A 92 4.67 18.81 -37.68
N LEU A 93 4.09 17.61 -37.58
CA LEU A 93 2.98 17.20 -38.45
C LEU A 93 1.76 18.13 -38.27
N ALA A 94 0.89 18.17 -39.28
CA ALA A 94 -0.38 18.89 -39.16
C ALA A 94 -1.28 18.27 -38.08
N ASP A 95 -2.11 19.09 -37.45
CA ASP A 95 -3.04 18.65 -36.38
C ASP A 95 -4.00 17.54 -36.83
N THR A 96 -4.26 17.41 -38.14
CA THR A 96 -5.06 16.32 -38.70
C THR A 96 -4.42 14.94 -38.56
N GLU A 97 -3.10 14.88 -38.45
CA GLU A 97 -2.30 13.65 -38.30
C GLU A 97 -1.70 13.53 -36.89
N SER A 98 -2.24 14.27 -35.92
CA SER A 98 -1.93 14.16 -34.48
C SER A 98 -3.13 13.66 -33.66
N PRO A 99 -3.54 12.38 -33.80
CA PRO A 99 -4.60 11.81 -33.00
C PRO A 99 -4.18 11.70 -31.53
N GLU A 100 -5.14 11.87 -30.62
CA GLU A 100 -4.98 11.45 -29.23
C GLU A 100 -4.67 9.95 -29.17
N ILE A 101 -3.92 9.51 -28.16
CA ILE A 101 -3.49 8.10 -28.01
C ILE A 101 -4.72 7.18 -27.98
N ARG A 102 -5.82 7.62 -27.36
CA ARG A 102 -7.11 6.93 -27.28
C ARG A 102 -7.86 6.84 -28.60
N ASP A 103 -7.55 7.71 -29.55
CA ASP A 103 -8.14 7.77 -30.88
C ASP A 103 -7.33 6.99 -31.92
N ILE A 104 -6.25 6.32 -31.50
CA ILE A 104 -5.51 5.40 -32.36
C ILE A 104 -6.40 4.23 -32.77
N ARG A 105 -6.49 3.99 -34.07
CA ARG A 105 -7.31 2.96 -34.70
C ARG A 105 -6.49 2.30 -35.80
N ALA A 106 -6.95 1.13 -36.28
CA ALA A 106 -6.31 0.38 -37.36
C ALA A 106 -6.05 1.19 -38.66
N ARG A 107 -6.79 2.28 -38.91
CA ARG A 107 -6.56 3.16 -40.08
C ARG A 107 -5.23 3.92 -40.04
N HIS A 108 -4.62 4.05 -38.87
CA HIS A 108 -3.34 4.73 -38.66
C HIS A 108 -2.14 3.77 -38.75
N MET A 109 -2.38 2.47 -38.99
CA MET A 109 -1.33 1.46 -39.09
C MET A 109 -0.39 1.72 -40.28
N ASN A 110 0.93 1.59 -40.06
CA ASN A 110 1.99 1.86 -41.03
C ASN A 110 2.01 3.29 -41.60
N LYS A 111 1.35 4.24 -40.92
CA LYS A 111 1.40 5.66 -41.25
C LYS A 111 2.26 6.41 -40.25
N LEU A 112 2.80 7.56 -40.68
CA LEU A 112 3.47 8.50 -39.81
C LEU A 112 2.44 9.30 -39.02
N VAL A 113 2.54 9.28 -37.69
CA VAL A 113 1.59 9.90 -36.77
C VAL A 113 2.35 10.62 -35.67
N GLN A 114 1.82 11.74 -35.19
CA GLN A 114 2.35 12.44 -34.02
C GLN A 114 1.46 12.20 -32.81
N VAL A 115 2.03 11.76 -31.69
CA VAL A 115 1.33 11.64 -30.41
C VAL A 115 1.95 12.60 -29.40
N ARG A 116 1.10 13.27 -28.62
CA ARG A 116 1.52 14.17 -27.54
C ARG A 116 1.17 13.55 -26.20
N GLY A 117 2.07 13.66 -25.24
CA GLY A 117 1.82 13.14 -23.90
C GLY A 117 2.99 13.29 -22.95
N ILE A 118 2.84 12.72 -21.75
CA ILE A 118 3.85 12.73 -20.69
C ILE A 118 4.60 11.40 -20.74
N VAL A 119 5.93 11.44 -20.71
CA VAL A 119 6.73 10.22 -20.57
C VAL A 119 6.55 9.66 -19.17
N ARG A 120 5.78 8.58 -19.05
CA ARG A 120 5.54 7.89 -17.78
C ARG A 120 6.74 7.02 -17.39
N LYS A 121 7.31 6.30 -18.36
CA LYS A 121 8.45 5.38 -18.15
C LYS A 121 9.44 5.50 -19.30
N ALA A 122 10.73 5.36 -18.99
CA ALA A 122 11.80 5.28 -19.97
C ALA A 122 12.77 4.18 -19.54
N THR A 123 13.18 3.32 -20.46
CA THR A 123 14.23 2.32 -20.19
C THR A 123 15.61 2.98 -20.24
N ASP A 124 16.63 2.29 -19.72
CA ASP A 124 18.02 2.66 -20.01
C ASP A 124 18.32 2.53 -21.51
N VAL A 125 19.25 3.36 -22.00
CA VAL A 125 19.77 3.24 -23.37
C VAL A 125 20.63 1.97 -23.46
N ARG A 126 20.31 1.09 -24.41
CA ARG A 126 20.97 -0.21 -24.60
C ARG A 126 21.43 -0.40 -26.04
N PRO A 127 22.58 -1.06 -26.27
CA PRO A 127 23.02 -1.38 -27.62
C PRO A 127 22.18 -2.52 -28.21
N LYS A 128 21.52 -2.26 -29.33
CA LYS A 128 20.80 -3.20 -30.18
C LYS A 128 21.66 -3.55 -31.39
N ILE A 129 21.75 -4.83 -31.76
CA ILE A 129 22.47 -5.25 -32.96
C ILE A 129 21.63 -4.89 -34.18
N GLU A 130 22.16 -4.06 -35.08
CA GLU A 130 21.53 -3.73 -36.37
C GLU A 130 21.97 -4.74 -37.44
N GLU A 131 23.26 -5.06 -37.50
CA GLU A 131 23.83 -6.07 -38.40
C GLU A 131 24.69 -7.06 -37.61
N ALA A 132 24.27 -8.32 -37.56
CA ALA A 132 25.01 -9.37 -36.86
C ALA A 132 26.05 -10.01 -37.79
N ALA A 133 27.32 -10.02 -37.38
CA ALA A 133 28.38 -10.74 -38.08
C ALA A 133 28.54 -12.16 -37.52
N PHE A 134 28.25 -13.17 -38.33
CA PHE A 134 28.32 -14.59 -37.96
C PHE A 134 29.55 -15.27 -38.52
N GLU A 135 30.43 -15.75 -37.65
CA GLU A 135 31.58 -16.57 -38.02
C GLU A 135 31.18 -18.04 -38.15
N CYS A 136 31.36 -18.60 -39.36
CA CYS A 136 31.13 -20.01 -39.60
C CYS A 136 32.23 -20.86 -38.94
N GLN A 137 31.86 -21.75 -38.01
CA GLN A 137 32.82 -22.60 -37.30
C GLN A 137 33.48 -23.68 -38.19
N LEU A 138 32.99 -23.88 -39.42
CA LEU A 138 33.53 -24.87 -40.36
C LEU A 138 34.62 -24.29 -41.28
N CYS A 139 34.50 -23.04 -41.71
CA CYS A 139 35.39 -22.42 -42.69
C CYS A 139 35.95 -21.05 -42.27
N GLY A 140 35.50 -20.48 -41.15
CA GLY A 140 35.92 -19.17 -40.65
C GLY A 140 35.39 -17.98 -41.47
N THR A 141 34.49 -18.21 -42.44
CA THR A 141 33.89 -17.12 -43.21
C THR A 141 32.85 -16.37 -42.38
N LEU A 142 32.95 -15.04 -42.39
CA LEU A 142 32.00 -14.13 -41.75
C LEU A 142 30.81 -13.88 -42.67
N ASN A 143 29.60 -14.00 -42.13
CA ASN A 143 28.33 -13.77 -42.82
C ASN A 143 27.61 -12.65 -42.08
N ARG A 144 27.33 -11.55 -42.75
CA ARG A 144 26.60 -10.42 -42.16
C ARG A 144 25.11 -10.56 -42.46
N VAL A 145 24.27 -10.46 -41.44
CA VAL A 145 22.82 -10.59 -41.55
C VAL A 145 22.16 -9.42 -40.80
N PRO A 146 21.39 -8.55 -41.50
CA PRO A 146 20.60 -7.50 -40.87
C PRO A 146 19.55 -8.09 -39.92
N GLN A 147 19.39 -7.49 -38.74
CA GLN A 147 18.49 -7.95 -37.69
C GLN A 147 17.26 -7.04 -37.60
N SER A 148 16.30 -7.23 -38.51
CA SER A 148 15.18 -6.28 -38.70
C SER A 148 13.91 -6.56 -37.90
N THR A 149 13.74 -7.70 -37.20
CA THR A 149 12.50 -7.99 -36.44
C THR A 149 12.68 -9.06 -35.35
N GLY A 150 12.18 -8.76 -34.14
CA GLY A 150 11.72 -9.66 -33.06
C GLY A 150 12.70 -10.75 -32.59
N ASP A 151 12.91 -11.75 -33.44
CA ASP A 151 13.77 -12.89 -33.18
C ASP A 151 15.15 -12.70 -33.80
N PHE A 152 16.19 -13.13 -33.08
CA PHE A 152 17.56 -13.12 -33.57
C PHE A 152 17.73 -14.05 -34.78
N GLN A 153 18.05 -13.50 -35.96
CA GLN A 153 18.13 -14.23 -37.22
C GLN A 153 19.56 -14.68 -37.53
N GLU A 154 19.76 -16.00 -37.53
CA GLU A 154 21.01 -16.61 -38.00
C GLU A 154 20.97 -16.88 -39.52
N PRO A 155 22.12 -16.78 -40.23
CA PRO A 155 22.19 -17.13 -41.64
C PRO A 155 21.87 -18.62 -41.85
N HIS A 156 21.01 -18.93 -42.82
CA HIS A 156 20.68 -20.32 -43.14
C HIS A 156 21.85 -21.12 -43.72
N GLU A 157 22.73 -20.48 -44.49
CA GLU A 157 23.89 -21.12 -45.12
C GLU A 157 25.09 -20.17 -45.11
N CYS A 158 26.30 -20.75 -44.99
CA CYS A 158 27.51 -19.94 -45.03
C CYS A 158 27.86 -19.54 -46.47
N GLN A 159 28.10 -18.25 -46.72
CA GLN A 159 28.52 -17.69 -48.02
C GLN A 159 29.88 -18.22 -48.51
N GLY A 160 30.72 -18.73 -47.61
CA GLY A 160 32.04 -19.25 -47.96
C GLY A 160 32.07 -20.74 -48.33
N CYS A 161 31.33 -21.58 -47.58
CA CYS A 161 31.36 -23.03 -47.77
C CYS A 161 30.03 -23.66 -48.17
N GLU A 162 28.97 -22.85 -48.36
CA GLU A 162 27.62 -23.28 -48.79
C GLU A 162 27.07 -24.47 -47.96
N ARG A 163 27.38 -24.46 -46.67
CA ARG A 163 26.91 -25.49 -45.71
C ARG A 163 26.12 -24.82 -44.61
N GLN A 164 25.10 -25.51 -44.12
CA GLN A 164 24.53 -25.28 -42.80
C GLN A 164 25.60 -25.62 -41.76
N GLY A 165 26.13 -24.57 -41.12
CA GLY A 165 27.08 -24.72 -40.02
C GLY A 165 26.44 -24.31 -38.71
N PRO A 166 27.04 -24.66 -37.57
CA PRO A 166 26.87 -23.84 -36.38
C PRO A 166 27.57 -22.50 -36.64
N PHE A 167 26.81 -21.41 -36.52
CA PHE A 167 27.32 -20.05 -36.61
C PHE A 167 27.59 -19.52 -35.21
N ARG A 168 28.59 -18.64 -35.08
CA ARG A 168 28.85 -17.91 -33.83
C ARG A 168 28.84 -16.43 -34.12
N VAL A 169 28.07 -15.67 -33.34
CA VAL A 169 28.05 -14.22 -33.43
C VAL A 169 29.42 -13.67 -33.03
N ASN A 170 29.99 -12.84 -33.87
CA ASN A 170 31.22 -12.09 -33.63
C ASN A 170 30.84 -10.66 -33.25
N PHE A 171 30.67 -10.41 -31.96
CA PHE A 171 30.27 -9.11 -31.43
C PHE A 171 31.23 -7.98 -31.84
N ASP A 172 32.54 -8.24 -31.98
CA ASP A 172 33.51 -7.20 -32.38
C ASP A 172 33.33 -6.71 -33.83
N GLN A 173 32.67 -7.50 -34.68
CA GLN A 173 32.42 -7.16 -36.09
C GLN A 173 30.96 -6.90 -36.44
N SER A 174 30.06 -7.07 -35.47
CA SER A 174 28.66 -6.67 -35.58
C SER A 174 28.51 -5.15 -35.43
N GLU A 175 27.48 -4.60 -36.06
CA GLU A 175 27.12 -3.19 -35.92
C GLU A 175 26.01 -3.05 -34.87
N PHE A 176 26.18 -2.08 -33.96
CA PHE A 176 25.24 -1.80 -32.88
C PHE A 176 24.73 -0.37 -33.00
N VAL A 177 23.45 -0.19 -32.68
CA VAL A 177 22.78 1.09 -32.54
C VAL A 177 22.23 1.20 -31.12
N ASP A 178 22.28 2.38 -30.54
CA ASP A 178 21.65 2.62 -29.23
C ASP A 178 20.12 2.58 -29.39
N ALA A 179 19.43 1.90 -28.48
CA ALA A 179 17.98 1.75 -28.49
C ALA A 179 17.41 2.00 -27.09
N GLN A 180 16.24 2.63 -27.04
CA GLN A 180 15.52 2.94 -25.81
C GLN A 180 14.01 2.83 -26.04
N LYS A 181 13.26 2.38 -25.03
CA LYS A 181 11.79 2.36 -25.04
C LYS A 181 11.24 3.44 -24.11
N LEU A 182 10.25 4.19 -24.59
CA LEU A 182 9.55 5.25 -23.87
C LEU A 182 8.06 4.91 -23.80
N ARG A 183 7.43 5.00 -22.62
CA ARG A 183 5.98 4.86 -22.46
C ARG A 183 5.39 6.25 -22.32
N ILE A 184 4.66 6.69 -23.33
CA ILE A 184 4.04 8.02 -23.38
C ILE A 184 2.58 7.86 -23.01
N GLN A 185 2.12 8.62 -22.01
CA GLN A 185 0.75 8.63 -21.51
C GLN A 185 0.04 9.93 -21.89
N GLU A 186 -1.25 9.86 -22.18
CA GLU A 186 -2.07 11.06 -22.39
C GLU A 186 -2.05 11.96 -21.16
N SER A 187 -2.07 13.28 -21.40
CA SER A 187 -2.30 14.24 -20.33
C SER A 187 -3.68 13.99 -19.71
N PRO A 188 -3.80 13.93 -18.36
CA PRO A 188 -5.09 13.74 -17.70
C PRO A 188 -6.04 14.95 -17.84
N GLU A 189 -5.51 16.09 -18.30
CA GLU A 189 -6.24 17.32 -18.56
C GLU A 189 -7.18 17.14 -19.76
N GLY A 190 -8.49 16.97 -19.48
CA GLY A 190 -9.53 16.77 -20.50
C GLY A 190 -10.29 15.44 -20.39
N LEU A 191 -9.85 14.53 -19.53
CA LEU A 191 -10.56 13.27 -19.26
C LEU A 191 -11.81 13.53 -18.40
N ARG A 192 -12.91 12.84 -18.72
CA ARG A 192 -14.14 12.87 -17.91
C ARG A 192 -13.94 11.99 -16.68
N GLY A 193 -14.51 12.38 -15.54
CA GLY A 193 -14.39 11.65 -14.28
C GLY A 193 -14.70 10.16 -14.43
N GLY A 194 -13.72 9.30 -14.13
CA GLY A 194 -13.80 7.84 -14.25
C GLY A 194 -13.06 7.23 -15.45
N GLU A 195 -12.58 8.03 -16.41
CA GLU A 195 -11.77 7.53 -17.53
C GLU A 195 -10.29 7.47 -17.15
N THR A 196 -9.63 6.34 -17.45
CA THR A 196 -8.19 6.18 -17.23
C THR A 196 -7.38 6.67 -18.43
N PRO A 197 -6.29 7.43 -18.23
CA PRO A 197 -5.42 7.89 -19.31
C PRO A 197 -4.73 6.72 -20.00
N GLN A 198 -4.81 6.66 -21.34
CA GLN A 198 -4.16 5.62 -22.13
C GLN A 198 -2.68 5.93 -22.37
N ALA A 199 -1.90 4.90 -22.66
CA ALA A 199 -0.48 5.02 -22.94
C ALA A 199 -0.08 4.21 -24.18
N ILE A 200 0.98 4.65 -24.85
CA ILE A 200 1.58 3.98 -26.01
C ILE A 200 3.09 3.84 -25.80
N ASP A 201 3.63 2.71 -26.26
CA ASP A 201 5.05 2.43 -26.20
C ASP A 201 5.72 2.90 -27.49
N VAL A 202 6.75 3.75 -27.34
CA VAL A 202 7.54 4.34 -28.42
C VAL A 202 8.97 3.80 -28.33
N HIS A 203 9.42 3.14 -29.39
CA HIS A 203 10.78 2.64 -29.52
C HIS A 203 11.63 3.66 -30.30
N VAL A 204 12.68 4.16 -29.68
CA VAL A 204 13.58 5.17 -30.25
C VAL A 204 15.00 4.61 -30.41
N GLU A 205 15.70 5.02 -31.48
CA GLU A 205 17.02 4.48 -31.87
C GLU A 205 18.02 5.58 -32.29
N ASP A 206 19.31 5.29 -32.11
CA ASP A 206 20.48 6.12 -32.41
C ASP A 206 20.51 7.43 -31.61
N ASP A 207 20.59 8.58 -32.28
CA ASP A 207 20.88 9.89 -31.67
C ASP A 207 19.72 10.53 -30.89
N ILE A 208 18.49 10.02 -31.01
CA ILE A 208 17.33 10.47 -30.20
C ILE A 208 17.20 9.75 -28.86
N THR A 209 18.08 8.78 -28.58
CA THR A 209 18.07 8.05 -27.31
C THR A 209 18.70 8.89 -26.19
N GLY A 210 18.13 8.80 -24.99
CA GLY A 210 18.63 9.48 -23.79
C GLY A 210 18.34 10.98 -23.72
N GLU A 211 17.64 11.57 -24.70
CA GLU A 211 17.25 13.00 -24.67
C GLU A 211 16.07 13.29 -23.72
N VAL A 212 15.25 12.27 -23.44
CA VAL A 212 13.98 12.41 -22.73
C VAL A 212 14.04 11.72 -21.36
N THR A 213 13.51 12.39 -20.33
CA THR A 213 13.41 11.85 -18.97
C THR A 213 11.96 11.59 -18.55
N PRO A 214 11.70 10.63 -17.63
CA PRO A 214 10.37 10.43 -17.07
C PRO A 214 9.83 11.71 -16.43
N GLY A 215 8.59 12.07 -16.78
CA GLY A 215 7.92 13.31 -16.40
C GLY A 215 8.03 14.44 -17.43
N ASP A 216 8.89 14.32 -18.45
CA ASP A 216 8.92 15.29 -19.55
C ASP A 216 7.66 15.14 -20.41
N HIS A 217 7.12 16.27 -20.84
CA HIS A 217 6.10 16.31 -21.88
C HIS A 217 6.78 16.27 -23.24
N VAL A 218 6.31 15.40 -24.11
CA VAL A 218 6.92 15.18 -25.42
C VAL A 218 5.88 15.07 -26.52
N SER A 219 6.29 15.55 -27.68
CA SER A 219 5.66 15.30 -28.96
C SER A 219 6.48 14.26 -29.71
N ALA A 220 5.99 13.01 -29.73
CA ALA A 220 6.65 11.91 -30.42
C ALA A 220 6.02 11.68 -31.80
N THR A 221 6.83 11.80 -32.85
CA THR A 221 6.44 11.47 -34.22
C THR A 221 7.01 10.10 -34.57
N GLY A 222 6.18 9.21 -35.08
CA GLY A 222 6.63 7.86 -35.42
C GLY A 222 5.65 7.06 -36.26
N VAL A 223 6.08 5.86 -36.63
CA VAL A 223 5.29 4.92 -37.45
C VAL A 223 4.59 3.92 -36.53
N LEU A 224 3.27 3.83 -36.63
CA LEU A 224 2.49 2.88 -35.83
C LEU A 224 2.59 1.44 -36.36
N ARG A 225 2.94 0.52 -35.46
CA ARG A 225 3.10 -0.92 -35.68
C ARG A 225 2.19 -1.73 -34.76
N LEU A 226 2.10 -3.03 -35.05
CA LEU A 226 1.34 -3.98 -34.25
C LEU A 226 2.28 -5.00 -33.62
N GLU A 227 2.12 -5.21 -32.32
CA GLU A 227 2.77 -6.28 -31.56
C GLU A 227 1.72 -7.30 -31.14
N GLN A 228 2.03 -8.59 -31.25
CA GLN A 228 1.09 -9.67 -30.94
C GLN A 228 1.14 -9.98 -29.43
N GLN A 229 0.00 -10.02 -28.75
CA GLN A 229 -0.04 -10.46 -27.36
C GLN A 229 0.16 -11.98 -27.22
N GLY A 230 0.96 -12.40 -26.22
CA GLY A 230 1.03 -13.78 -25.74
C GLY A 230 2.45 -14.34 -25.56
N ASN A 231 2.58 -15.36 -24.70
CA ASN A 231 3.80 -16.16 -24.57
C ASN A 231 4.07 -16.94 -25.87
N GLN A 232 5.34 -17.24 -26.16
CA GLN A 232 5.80 -17.90 -27.41
C GLN A 232 5.06 -19.20 -27.80
N GLN A 233 4.25 -19.80 -26.91
CA GLN A 233 3.46 -21.01 -27.16
C GLN A 233 1.98 -20.78 -27.51
N GLU A 234 1.38 -19.62 -27.21
CA GLU A 234 -0.03 -19.31 -27.51
C GLU A 234 -0.17 -17.93 -28.18
N LYS A 235 -0.39 -17.92 -29.51
CA LYS A 235 -0.56 -16.70 -30.29
C LYS A 235 -1.99 -16.15 -30.18
N SER A 236 -2.17 -14.99 -29.55
CA SER A 236 -3.47 -14.30 -29.46
C SER A 236 -3.87 -13.66 -30.79
N PRO A 237 -5.18 -13.60 -31.14
CA PRO A 237 -5.67 -12.77 -32.25
C PRO A 237 -5.70 -11.26 -31.93
N ILE A 238 -5.39 -10.87 -30.69
CA ILE A 238 -5.36 -9.48 -30.22
C ILE A 238 -3.93 -8.93 -30.37
N PHE A 239 -3.83 -7.70 -30.89
CA PHE A 239 -2.58 -7.00 -31.12
C PHE A 239 -2.62 -5.64 -30.43
N ASP A 240 -1.49 -5.25 -29.84
CA ASP A 240 -1.28 -3.93 -29.26
C ASP A 240 -0.57 -3.03 -30.27
N PHE A 241 -0.82 -1.72 -30.19
CA PHE A 241 -0.09 -0.74 -31.00
C PHE A 241 1.18 -0.32 -30.26
N TYR A 242 2.30 -0.32 -30.98
CA TYR A 242 3.51 0.37 -30.56
C TYR A 242 3.98 1.30 -31.67
N MET A 243 4.80 2.29 -31.34
CA MET A 243 5.30 3.29 -32.28
C MET A 243 6.81 3.16 -32.46
N GLU A 244 7.28 3.16 -33.70
CA GLU A 244 8.70 3.34 -34.03
C GLU A 244 8.97 4.84 -34.17
N GLY A 245 9.67 5.42 -33.19
CA GLY A 245 9.91 6.85 -33.08
C GLY A 245 10.90 7.36 -34.12
N VAL A 246 10.44 8.31 -34.93
CA VAL A 246 11.25 9.05 -35.92
C VAL A 246 11.83 10.30 -35.30
N SER A 247 11.06 11.02 -34.49
CA SER A 247 11.50 12.19 -33.73
C SER A 247 10.76 12.27 -32.40
N VAL A 248 11.44 12.77 -31.37
CA VAL A 248 10.82 13.09 -30.08
C VAL A 248 11.31 14.47 -29.70
N ASP A 249 10.39 15.42 -29.66
CA ASP A 249 10.68 16.79 -29.24
C ASP A 249 10.15 16.96 -27.80
N VAL A 250 10.98 17.50 -26.90
CA VAL A 250 10.57 17.86 -25.54
C VAL A 250 9.87 19.21 -25.60
N ASP A 251 8.60 19.25 -25.18
CA ASP A 251 7.81 20.47 -25.17
C ASP A 251 8.25 21.33 -23.96
N GLU A 252 9.12 22.32 -24.16
CA GLU A 252 9.65 23.12 -23.05
C GLU A 252 8.66 24.16 -22.49
N GLU A 253 7.58 24.50 -23.21
CA GLU A 253 6.71 25.63 -22.86
C GLU A 253 5.21 25.43 -23.23
N GLN A 254 4.49 24.56 -22.51
CA GLN A 254 3.04 24.34 -22.76
C GLN A 254 2.11 25.48 -22.30
N PHE A 255 2.62 26.66 -21.98
CA PHE A 255 1.74 27.82 -21.94
C PHE A 255 1.34 28.24 -23.37
N GLU A 256 2.17 27.96 -24.39
CA GLU A 256 1.96 28.40 -25.77
C GLU A 256 0.87 27.64 -26.54
N ASP A 257 0.47 26.44 -26.09
CA ASP A 257 -0.53 25.60 -26.78
C ASP A 257 -1.99 25.94 -26.45
N MET A 258 -2.25 26.86 -25.49
CA MET A 258 -3.62 27.27 -25.22
C MET A 258 -4.07 28.30 -26.27
N ASP A 259 -5.07 27.92 -27.08
CA ASP A 259 -5.67 28.79 -28.10
C ASP A 259 -6.35 30.02 -27.48
N ILE A 260 -5.59 31.09 -27.29
CA ILE A 260 -6.12 32.38 -26.84
C ILE A 260 -6.53 33.19 -28.08
N THR A 261 -7.84 33.21 -28.35
CA THR A 261 -8.39 33.96 -29.48
C THR A 261 -8.19 35.47 -29.29
N ASP A 262 -8.20 36.24 -30.38
CA ASP A 262 -8.09 37.70 -30.27
C ASP A 262 -9.28 38.32 -29.52
N ALA A 263 -10.45 37.66 -29.54
CA ALA A 263 -11.60 38.05 -28.73
C ALA A 263 -11.34 37.85 -27.22
N ASP A 264 -10.73 36.72 -26.84
CA ASP A 264 -10.33 36.46 -25.45
C ASP A 264 -9.32 37.51 -24.97
N LYS A 265 -8.33 37.87 -25.81
CA LYS A 265 -7.35 38.92 -25.48
C LYS A 265 -8.01 40.28 -25.23
N GLU A 266 -8.94 40.70 -26.10
CA GLU A 266 -9.67 41.95 -25.91
C GLU A 266 -10.46 41.96 -24.59
N GLN A 267 -11.05 40.82 -24.23
CA GLN A 267 -11.79 40.67 -22.98
C GLN A 267 -10.88 40.68 -21.75
N ILE A 268 -9.75 39.97 -21.80
CA ILE A 268 -8.71 39.96 -20.75
C ILE A 268 -8.18 41.37 -20.50
N VAL A 269 -7.80 42.11 -21.55
CA VAL A 269 -7.30 43.49 -21.42
C VAL A 269 -8.38 44.41 -20.84
N ARG A 270 -9.64 44.25 -21.26
CA ARG A 270 -10.76 45.03 -20.70
C ARG A 270 -10.96 44.77 -19.21
N LEU A 271 -10.91 43.50 -18.78
CA LEU A 271 -11.00 43.11 -17.37
C LEU A 271 -9.82 43.65 -16.57
N SER A 272 -8.59 43.57 -17.09
CA SER A 272 -7.38 44.05 -16.40
C SER A 272 -7.40 45.54 -16.08
N SER A 273 -8.15 46.33 -16.85
CA SER A 273 -8.28 47.78 -16.68
C SER A 273 -9.42 48.18 -15.71
N SER A 274 -10.13 47.22 -15.12
CA SER A 274 -11.21 47.50 -14.18
C SER A 274 -10.67 47.82 -12.78
N GLU A 275 -11.26 48.81 -12.11
CA GLU A 275 -10.82 49.24 -10.77
C GLU A 275 -11.09 48.15 -9.71
N ASP A 276 -12.12 47.34 -9.91
CA ASP A 276 -12.55 46.28 -8.98
C ASP A 276 -12.02 44.89 -9.37
N ILE A 277 -10.95 44.80 -10.18
CA ILE A 277 -10.46 43.53 -10.73
C ILE A 277 -10.15 42.49 -9.64
N TYR A 278 -9.60 42.91 -8.50
CA TYR A 278 -9.27 42.00 -7.41
C TYR A 278 -10.53 41.43 -6.73
N GLU A 279 -11.58 42.23 -6.55
CA GLU A 279 -12.86 41.79 -5.98
C GLU A 279 -13.54 40.78 -6.91
N LYS A 280 -13.53 41.05 -8.21
CA LYS A 280 -14.06 40.14 -9.24
C LYS A 280 -13.30 38.82 -9.28
N MET A 281 -11.99 38.87 -9.15
CA MET A 281 -11.13 37.67 -9.12
C MET A 281 -11.39 36.83 -7.86
N VAL A 282 -11.58 37.47 -6.70
CA VAL A 282 -11.95 36.79 -5.45
C VAL A 282 -13.34 36.17 -5.54
N ALA A 283 -14.33 36.89 -6.08
CA ALA A 283 -15.68 36.38 -6.30
C ALA A 283 -15.72 35.20 -7.31
N SER A 284 -14.70 35.09 -8.17
CA SER A 284 -14.59 34.00 -9.14
C SER A 284 -13.88 32.75 -8.59
N ILE A 285 -13.15 32.81 -7.47
CA ILE A 285 -12.65 31.60 -6.81
C ILE A 285 -13.70 31.05 -5.85
N ALA A 286 -14.05 29.77 -6.07
CA ALA A 286 -14.90 28.97 -5.21
C ALA A 286 -16.15 29.75 -4.77
N PRO A 287 -17.04 30.13 -5.73
CA PRO A 287 -18.21 30.96 -5.46
C PRO A 287 -19.18 30.31 -4.46
N SER A 288 -19.16 28.97 -4.34
CA SER A 288 -19.94 28.22 -3.35
C SER A 288 -19.51 28.44 -1.90
N ILE A 289 -18.30 28.96 -1.66
CA ILE A 289 -17.77 29.19 -0.32
C ILE A 289 -17.95 30.66 0.04
N TYR A 290 -18.66 30.93 1.13
CA TYR A 290 -18.87 32.28 1.64
C TYR A 290 -17.65 32.75 2.47
N GLY A 291 -17.23 34.00 2.29
CA GLY A 291 -16.11 34.60 3.01
C GLY A 291 -14.72 34.16 2.52
N TYR A 292 -13.73 34.28 3.41
CA TYR A 292 -12.32 33.97 3.17
C TYR A 292 -11.68 34.79 2.04
N ASP A 293 -12.01 36.07 1.96
CA ASP A 293 -11.61 36.95 0.85
C ASP A 293 -10.08 37.08 0.74
N GLN A 294 -9.36 37.06 1.87
CA GLN A 294 -7.91 37.16 1.88
C GLN A 294 -7.23 35.85 1.45
N GLU A 295 -7.75 34.70 1.86
CA GLU A 295 -7.29 33.38 1.47
C GLU A 295 -7.53 33.17 -0.03
N LYS A 296 -8.72 33.51 -0.53
CA LYS A 296 -9.04 33.49 -1.96
C LYS A 296 -8.15 34.43 -2.75
N LEU A 297 -7.91 35.65 -2.28
CA LEU A 297 -6.98 36.58 -2.92
C LEU A 297 -5.55 36.01 -2.97
N ALA A 298 -5.08 35.38 -1.89
CA ALA A 298 -3.77 34.73 -1.86
C ALA A 298 -3.68 33.53 -2.83
N MET A 299 -4.75 32.73 -2.94
CA MET A 299 -4.86 31.66 -3.93
C MET A 299 -4.80 32.20 -5.37
N MET A 300 -5.42 33.36 -5.65
CA MET A 300 -5.26 34.03 -6.95
C MET A 300 -3.80 34.42 -7.20
N LEU A 301 -3.16 35.08 -6.23
CA LEU A 301 -1.76 35.48 -6.39
C LEU A 301 -0.85 34.27 -6.61
N GLN A 302 -1.15 33.13 -5.98
CA GLN A 302 -0.44 31.87 -6.22
C GLN A 302 -0.63 31.37 -7.67
N LEU A 303 -1.86 31.43 -8.20
CA LEU A 303 -2.15 31.06 -9.59
C LEU A 303 -1.38 31.90 -10.61
N PHE A 304 -1.28 33.22 -10.39
CA PHE A 304 -0.52 34.13 -11.26
C PHE A 304 1.00 33.98 -11.09
N SER A 305 1.47 33.59 -9.90
CA SER A 305 2.88 33.34 -9.55
C SER A 305 3.81 34.56 -9.77
N GLY A 306 4.99 34.56 -9.14
CA GLY A 306 6.02 35.57 -9.33
C GLY A 306 6.88 35.35 -10.58
N VAL A 307 7.83 36.25 -10.84
CA VAL A 307 8.73 36.12 -12.00
C VAL A 307 9.92 35.23 -11.62
N THR A 308 10.16 34.15 -12.37
CA THR A 308 11.39 33.37 -12.26
C THR A 308 12.58 34.19 -12.78
N LYS A 309 13.65 34.30 -11.99
CA LYS A 309 14.83 35.12 -12.35
C LYS A 309 16.06 34.25 -12.52
N GLN A 310 16.81 34.49 -13.60
CA GLN A 310 18.16 33.95 -13.79
C GLN A 310 19.18 35.03 -13.45
N LEU A 311 20.11 34.70 -12.56
CA LEU A 311 21.20 35.58 -12.18
C LEU A 311 22.39 35.40 -13.14
N PRO A 312 23.25 36.42 -13.33
CA PRO A 312 24.41 36.34 -14.23
C PRO A 312 25.43 35.25 -13.86
N ASP A 313 25.39 34.73 -12.64
CA ASP A 313 26.23 33.62 -12.15
C ASP A 313 25.64 32.24 -12.47
N GLY A 314 24.50 32.18 -13.15
CA GLY A 314 23.80 30.95 -13.51
C GLY A 314 22.87 30.42 -12.41
N SER A 315 22.77 31.09 -11.26
CA SER A 315 21.81 30.70 -10.22
C SER A 315 20.40 31.15 -10.58
N ARG A 316 19.40 30.36 -10.16
CA ARG A 316 17.98 30.61 -10.42
C ARG A 316 17.26 30.98 -9.13
N ILE A 317 16.47 32.03 -9.16
CA ILE A 317 15.55 32.40 -8.08
C ILE A 317 14.13 32.00 -8.52
N ARG A 318 13.46 31.20 -7.69
CA ARG A 318 12.09 30.73 -7.95
C ARG A 318 11.08 31.89 -7.93
N GLY A 319 10.11 31.85 -8.84
CA GLY A 319 8.93 32.73 -8.84
C GLY A 319 7.72 32.13 -8.11
N ASP A 320 7.73 30.82 -7.92
CA ASP A 320 6.60 30.06 -7.38
C ASP A 320 6.32 30.33 -5.90
N LEU A 321 5.04 30.24 -5.54
CA LEU A 321 4.49 30.57 -4.23
C LEU A 321 3.92 29.32 -3.57
N HIS A 322 4.29 29.08 -2.31
CA HIS A 322 3.74 27.98 -1.51
C HIS A 322 2.82 28.52 -0.42
N MET A 323 1.63 27.92 -0.31
CA MET A 323 0.57 28.31 0.61
C MET A 323 0.10 27.10 1.42
N LEU A 324 -0.20 27.32 2.71
CA LEU A 324 -0.73 26.31 3.61
C LEU A 324 -2.01 26.84 4.29
N LEU A 325 -3.08 26.05 4.22
CA LEU A 325 -4.33 26.27 4.94
C LEU A 325 -4.40 25.32 6.14
N ILE A 326 -4.42 25.84 7.35
CA ILE A 326 -4.57 25.05 8.57
C ILE A 326 -5.90 25.45 9.20
N GLY A 327 -6.73 24.51 9.61
CA GLY A 327 -8.04 24.90 10.13
C GLY A 327 -8.83 23.79 10.77
N ASP A 328 -9.93 24.14 11.41
CA ASP A 328 -10.87 23.16 11.94
C ASP A 328 -11.53 22.35 10.79
N PRO A 329 -11.95 21.10 11.04
CA PRO A 329 -12.74 20.31 10.09
C PRO A 329 -14.04 21.02 9.72
N GLY A 330 -14.47 20.90 8.45
CA GLY A 330 -15.74 21.48 7.98
C GLY A 330 -15.66 22.93 7.51
N THR A 331 -14.48 23.56 7.56
CA THR A 331 -14.26 24.96 7.16
C THR A 331 -14.14 25.19 5.64
N GLY A 332 -14.34 24.15 4.82
CA GLY A 332 -14.31 24.24 3.35
C GLY A 332 -12.92 24.15 2.69
N LYS A 333 -11.84 23.89 3.45
CA LYS A 333 -10.45 23.80 2.94
C LYS A 333 -10.31 22.82 1.76
N SER A 334 -10.77 21.58 1.90
CA SER A 334 -10.69 20.57 0.83
C SER A 334 -11.47 20.98 -0.42
N GLN A 335 -12.60 21.68 -0.25
CA GLN A 335 -13.39 22.20 -1.36
C GLN A 335 -12.67 23.36 -2.08
N MET A 336 -11.96 24.22 -1.34
CA MET A 336 -11.07 25.26 -1.92
C MET A 336 -9.94 24.63 -2.75
N LEU A 337 -9.28 23.60 -2.22
CA LEU A 337 -8.22 22.87 -2.93
C LEU A 337 -8.77 22.17 -4.19
N GLY A 338 -9.94 21.54 -4.09
CA GLY A 338 -10.62 20.90 -5.22
C GLY A 338 -10.97 21.89 -6.33
N TYR A 339 -11.41 23.10 -5.97
CA TYR A 339 -11.79 24.12 -6.95
C TYR A 339 -10.60 24.63 -7.78
N ILE A 340 -9.39 24.67 -7.21
CA ILE A 340 -8.18 25.08 -7.95
C ILE A 340 -7.88 24.17 -9.13
N GLN A 341 -8.29 22.89 -9.08
CA GLN A 341 -8.12 21.99 -10.22
C GLN A 341 -8.83 22.48 -11.47
N ASN A 342 -9.96 23.18 -11.29
CA ASN A 342 -10.74 23.72 -12.39
C ASN A 342 -10.15 25.00 -12.98
N ILE A 343 -9.31 25.74 -12.24
CA ILE A 343 -8.75 27.02 -12.72
C ILE A 343 -7.31 26.85 -13.20
N ALA A 344 -6.49 26.13 -12.42
CA ALA A 344 -5.08 25.99 -12.71
C ALA A 344 -4.87 25.28 -14.06
N PRO A 345 -4.02 25.82 -14.95
CA PRO A 345 -3.75 25.19 -16.24
C PRO A 345 -3.10 23.81 -16.09
N ARG A 346 -2.32 23.62 -15.02
CA ARG A 346 -1.76 22.33 -14.58
C ARG A 346 -1.99 22.15 -13.10
N SER A 347 -2.68 21.09 -12.70
CA SER A 347 -2.82 20.76 -11.29
C SER A 347 -2.84 19.26 -11.04
N VAL A 348 -2.24 18.86 -9.92
CA VAL A 348 -2.32 17.50 -9.41
C VAL A 348 -2.88 17.58 -8.00
N TYR A 349 -3.93 16.82 -7.73
CA TYR A 349 -4.50 16.70 -6.39
C TYR A 349 -4.19 15.35 -5.79
N THR A 350 -3.77 15.36 -4.53
CA THR A 350 -3.46 14.15 -3.77
C THR A 350 -3.77 14.34 -2.29
N SER A 351 -4.05 13.24 -1.60
CA SER A 351 -4.22 13.21 -0.15
C SER A 351 -2.94 12.70 0.50
N GLY A 352 -2.56 13.27 1.64
CA GLY A 352 -1.39 12.88 2.44
C GLY A 352 -1.40 11.43 2.92
N LYS A 353 -2.57 10.76 2.94
CA LYS A 353 -2.71 9.32 3.24
C LYS A 353 -2.45 8.42 2.03
N GLY A 354 -2.61 8.93 0.81
CA GLY A 354 -2.63 8.16 -0.43
C GLY A 354 -1.27 7.86 -1.06
N SER A 355 -0.17 8.42 -0.53
CA SER A 355 1.18 8.07 -0.96
C SER A 355 1.78 7.06 0.01
N SER A 356 1.77 5.78 -0.36
CA SER A 356 2.45 4.74 0.41
C SER A 356 3.35 3.91 -0.52
N SER A 357 4.65 3.97 -0.27
CA SER A 357 5.63 3.03 -0.83
C SER A 357 6.22 2.20 0.30
N ALA A 358 6.16 0.88 0.13
CA ALA A 358 7.05 -0.18 0.68
C ALA A 358 7.54 -0.07 2.14
N GLY A 359 7.10 -0.99 3.01
CA GLY A 359 7.73 -1.13 4.33
C GLY A 359 7.04 -2.01 5.39
N LEU A 360 5.85 -2.54 5.12
CA LEU A 360 5.07 -3.31 6.11
C LEU A 360 5.42 -4.79 5.94
N CYS A 361 5.94 -5.45 6.97
CA CYS A 361 6.45 -6.82 6.83
C CYS A 361 6.44 -7.57 8.16
N VAL A 362 6.13 -8.87 8.11
CA VAL A 362 6.23 -9.79 9.25
C VAL A 362 7.44 -10.73 9.08
N THR A 363 7.90 -11.35 10.17
CA THR A 363 9.01 -12.31 10.07
C THR A 363 8.57 -13.66 9.53
N GLY A 364 9.49 -14.43 8.93
CA GLY A 364 9.14 -15.68 8.24
C GLY A 364 8.55 -16.79 9.11
N ASP A 365 8.72 -16.73 10.43
CA ASP A 365 8.19 -17.74 11.35
C ASP A 365 6.73 -17.43 11.78
N THR A 366 6.16 -16.31 11.31
CA THR A 366 4.78 -15.90 11.55
C THR A 366 3.81 -16.83 10.82
N LEU A 367 2.83 -17.36 11.56
CA LEU A 367 1.72 -18.13 11.03
C LEU A 367 0.64 -17.19 10.50
N VAL A 368 0.24 -17.38 9.25
CA VAL A 368 -0.88 -16.70 8.60
C VAL A 368 -2.04 -17.67 8.41
N HIS A 369 -3.26 -17.16 8.49
CA HIS A 369 -4.46 -17.98 8.29
C HIS A 369 -4.89 -17.93 6.82
N THR A 370 -4.56 -18.99 6.10
CA THR A 370 -4.94 -19.21 4.69
C THR A 370 -6.22 -20.05 4.62
N GLU A 371 -6.82 -20.16 3.43
CA GLU A 371 -7.90 -21.12 3.18
C GLU A 371 -7.49 -22.59 3.41
N ASN A 372 -6.19 -22.87 3.29
CA ASN A 372 -5.60 -24.19 3.50
C ASN A 372 -5.16 -24.41 4.96
N GLY A 373 -5.42 -23.47 5.86
CA GLY A 373 -5.13 -23.57 7.30
C GLY A 373 -4.08 -22.60 7.80
N LEU A 374 -3.34 -23.00 8.85
CA LEU A 374 -2.36 -22.14 9.51
C LEU A 374 -0.96 -22.40 8.98
N GLU A 375 -0.52 -21.59 8.02
CA GLU A 375 0.75 -21.77 7.31
C GLU A 375 1.77 -20.71 7.72
N ARG A 376 3.07 -21.02 7.66
CA ARG A 376 4.10 -20.00 7.89
C ARG A 376 4.18 -19.12 6.65
N ILE A 377 4.21 -17.81 6.83
CA ILE A 377 4.32 -16.87 5.71
C ILE A 377 5.57 -17.14 4.86
N ARG A 378 6.67 -17.63 5.45
CA ARG A 378 7.84 -18.03 4.68
C ARG A 378 7.50 -19.12 3.69
N ASP A 379 6.81 -20.18 4.12
CA ASP A 379 6.54 -21.34 3.28
C ASP A 379 5.60 -20.95 2.13
N VAL A 380 4.55 -20.18 2.46
CA VAL A 380 3.62 -19.57 1.49
C VAL A 380 4.35 -18.75 0.42
N VAL A 381 5.29 -17.89 0.82
CA VAL A 381 6.03 -17.03 -0.13
C VAL A 381 7.14 -17.79 -0.86
N THR A 382 7.73 -18.82 -0.25
CA THR A 382 8.89 -19.55 -0.81
C THR A 382 8.52 -20.39 -2.03
N ASP A 383 7.24 -20.79 -2.17
CA ASP A 383 6.75 -21.48 -3.36
C ASP A 383 6.93 -20.64 -4.63
N SER A 384 6.66 -19.34 -4.55
CA SER A 384 6.83 -18.38 -5.64
C SER A 384 8.20 -17.68 -5.63
N LEU A 385 8.85 -17.54 -4.46
CA LEU A 385 10.13 -16.87 -4.26
C LEU A 385 11.09 -17.73 -3.41
N PRO A 386 11.73 -18.77 -3.98
CA PRO A 386 12.47 -19.78 -3.22
C PRO A 386 13.79 -19.27 -2.62
N ASP A 387 14.47 -18.35 -3.31
CA ASP A 387 15.79 -17.87 -2.93
C ASP A 387 15.72 -16.59 -2.06
N PRO A 388 16.57 -16.45 -1.03
CA PRO A 388 16.73 -15.19 -0.30
C PRO A 388 17.15 -14.06 -1.23
N VAL A 389 16.57 -12.87 -1.01
CA VAL A 389 16.75 -11.71 -1.88
C VAL A 389 17.58 -10.63 -1.20
N GLU A 390 18.48 -9.99 -1.95
CA GLU A 390 19.25 -8.84 -1.45
C GLU A 390 18.46 -7.53 -1.54
N GLU A 391 17.41 -7.49 -2.35
CA GLU A 391 16.49 -6.37 -2.57
C GLU A 391 15.03 -6.86 -2.47
N GLU A 392 14.10 -5.97 -2.14
CA GLU A 392 12.67 -6.33 -2.04
C GLU A 392 12.17 -6.92 -3.34
N THR A 393 11.52 -8.08 -3.30
CA THR A 393 11.10 -8.81 -4.50
C THR A 393 9.65 -9.26 -4.35
N ALA A 394 8.85 -9.03 -5.39
CA ALA A 394 7.45 -9.47 -5.47
C ALA A 394 7.18 -10.31 -6.69
N VAL A 395 6.23 -11.23 -6.54
CA VAL A 395 5.63 -12.04 -7.59
C VAL A 395 4.11 -11.96 -7.42
N SER A 396 3.38 -11.89 -8.52
CA SER A 396 1.92 -11.99 -8.52
C SER A 396 1.52 -13.40 -8.14
N ASP A 397 0.72 -13.55 -7.09
CA ASP A 397 0.27 -14.85 -6.60
C ASP A 397 -1.06 -14.68 -5.85
N GLU A 398 -1.99 -15.58 -6.13
CA GLU A 398 -3.37 -15.53 -5.65
C GLU A 398 -3.56 -16.58 -4.57
N ILE A 399 -3.54 -16.14 -3.32
CA ILE A 399 -3.62 -16.99 -2.12
C ILE A 399 -4.79 -16.50 -1.29
N GLY A 400 -5.76 -17.37 -1.02
CA GLY A 400 -6.90 -17.07 -0.16
C GLY A 400 -6.48 -16.94 1.31
N LEU A 401 -6.76 -15.80 1.92
CA LEU A 401 -6.40 -15.46 3.31
C LEU A 401 -7.58 -14.92 4.08
N TYR A 402 -7.63 -15.20 5.38
CA TYR A 402 -8.56 -14.53 6.28
C TYR A 402 -8.10 -13.11 6.60
N THR A 403 -9.01 -12.16 6.41
CA THR A 403 -8.83 -10.73 6.64
C THR A 403 -9.99 -10.18 7.47
N PHE A 404 -9.80 -9.00 8.05
CA PHE A 404 -10.83 -8.30 8.80
C PHE A 404 -11.36 -7.12 7.98
N ASP A 405 -12.64 -7.15 7.60
CA ASP A 405 -13.30 -6.00 7.01
C ASP A 405 -13.75 -5.06 8.13
N ARG A 406 -13.16 -3.86 8.18
CA ARG A 406 -13.50 -2.85 9.20
C ARG A 406 -14.90 -2.28 8.96
N ASP A 407 -15.33 -2.12 7.72
CA ASP A 407 -16.62 -1.49 7.39
C ASP A 407 -17.78 -2.44 7.70
N ALA A 408 -17.61 -3.73 7.41
CA ALA A 408 -18.59 -4.76 7.76
C ALA A 408 -18.45 -5.29 9.20
N GLY A 409 -17.28 -5.13 9.83
CA GLY A 409 -16.99 -5.53 11.20
C GLY A 409 -16.81 -7.03 11.40
N ASN A 410 -16.64 -7.80 10.33
CA ASN A 410 -16.54 -9.26 10.33
C ASN A 410 -15.24 -9.75 9.68
N LEU A 411 -14.96 -11.04 9.86
CA LEU A 411 -13.86 -11.72 9.16
C LEU A 411 -14.36 -12.23 7.81
N GLU A 412 -13.55 -12.05 6.77
CA GLU A 412 -13.83 -12.55 5.43
C GLU A 412 -12.55 -13.08 4.76
N THR A 413 -12.74 -13.95 3.77
CA THR A 413 -11.63 -14.49 2.98
C THR A 413 -11.40 -13.64 1.74
N ARG A 414 -10.14 -13.29 1.47
CA ARG A 414 -9.71 -12.50 0.31
C ARG A 414 -8.46 -13.09 -0.31
N GLU A 415 -8.35 -12.98 -1.63
CA GLU A 415 -7.17 -13.42 -2.37
C GLU A 415 -6.09 -12.35 -2.35
N THR A 416 -4.83 -12.77 -2.20
CA THR A 416 -3.69 -11.88 -2.43
C THR A 416 -3.57 -11.52 -3.91
N SER A 417 -2.99 -10.36 -4.18
CA SER A 417 -2.52 -10.00 -5.52
C SER A 417 -1.02 -10.30 -5.69
N HIS A 418 -0.24 -10.15 -4.61
CA HIS A 418 1.22 -10.28 -4.65
C HIS A 418 1.75 -10.84 -3.33
N VAL A 419 2.81 -11.65 -3.45
CA VAL A 419 3.62 -12.14 -2.35
C VAL A 419 4.99 -11.47 -2.35
N TRP A 420 5.48 -11.08 -1.17
CA TRP A 420 6.71 -10.30 -1.02
C TRP A 420 7.73 -11.04 -0.17
N ARG A 421 8.96 -11.11 -0.68
CA ARG A 421 10.15 -11.49 0.08
C ARG A 421 11.10 -10.30 0.14
N MET A 422 11.62 -9.98 1.31
CA MET A 422 12.44 -8.78 1.51
C MET A 422 13.73 -9.10 2.28
N PRO A 423 14.80 -8.31 2.09
CA PRO A 423 16.04 -8.47 2.81
C PRO A 423 15.86 -8.19 4.31
N ARG A 424 16.91 -8.42 5.10
CA ARG A 424 16.84 -8.32 6.56
C ARG A 424 16.54 -6.88 7.03
N LYS A 425 15.38 -6.67 7.67
CA LYS A 425 14.93 -5.38 8.26
C LYS A 425 15.00 -5.41 9.78
N GLN A 426 15.11 -4.23 10.39
CA GLN A 426 15.04 -4.09 11.85
C GLN A 426 13.62 -4.45 12.33
N CYS A 427 13.53 -5.34 13.30
CA CYS A 427 12.29 -5.88 13.81
C CYS A 427 12.09 -5.58 15.30
N ARG A 428 10.82 -5.55 15.68
CA ARG A 428 10.35 -5.48 17.06
C ARG A 428 9.30 -6.57 17.28
N ARG A 429 9.37 -7.21 18.44
CA ARG A 429 8.45 -8.27 18.86
C ARG A 429 7.55 -7.75 19.96
N ILE A 430 6.24 -7.93 19.79
CA ILE A 430 5.24 -7.70 20.83
C ILE A 430 4.80 -9.04 21.41
N GLU A 431 4.60 -9.09 22.71
CA GLU A 431 4.10 -10.25 23.45
C GLU A 431 2.84 -9.83 24.22
N THR A 432 1.76 -10.61 24.10
CA THR A 432 0.47 -10.31 24.74
C THR A 432 0.31 -11.04 26.08
N ALA A 433 -0.66 -10.61 26.88
CA ALA A 433 -0.94 -11.17 28.20
C ALA A 433 -1.34 -12.66 28.12
N ARG A 434 -1.91 -13.10 27.00
CA ARG A 434 -2.24 -14.51 26.73
C ARG A 434 -1.09 -15.29 26.10
N GLY A 435 0.06 -14.67 25.87
CA GLY A 435 1.26 -15.31 25.36
C GLY A 435 1.29 -15.45 23.84
N LYS A 436 0.51 -14.64 23.10
CA LYS A 436 0.73 -14.48 21.65
C LYS A 436 1.94 -13.61 21.44
N GLU A 437 2.71 -13.91 20.40
CA GLU A 437 3.81 -13.04 19.99
C GLU A 437 3.72 -12.74 18.50
N LEU A 438 3.96 -11.49 18.15
CA LEU A 438 4.03 -11.05 16.77
C LEU A 438 5.33 -10.25 16.60
N GLU A 439 6.12 -10.64 15.61
CA GLU A 439 7.39 -10.02 15.31
C GLU A 439 7.40 -9.49 13.88
N THR A 440 7.59 -8.19 13.75
CA THR A 440 7.41 -7.45 12.49
C THR A 440 8.48 -6.39 12.30
N SER A 441 8.52 -5.77 11.12
CA SER A 441 9.31 -4.55 10.90
C SER A 441 8.76 -3.39 11.75
N LEU A 442 9.62 -2.45 12.15
CA LEU A 442 9.25 -1.33 13.02
C LEU A 442 8.05 -0.50 12.54
N ASN A 443 7.82 -0.44 11.22
CA ASN A 443 6.77 0.36 10.62
C ASN A 443 5.47 -0.41 10.37
N THR A 444 5.43 -1.72 10.62
CA THR A 444 4.24 -2.55 10.39
C THR A 444 3.13 -2.14 11.36
N PRO A 445 1.96 -1.67 10.88
CA PRO A 445 0.83 -1.37 11.74
C PRO A 445 0.11 -2.64 12.20
N VAL A 446 -0.37 -2.61 13.44
CA VAL A 446 -1.34 -3.58 13.96
C VAL A 446 -2.57 -2.84 14.43
N LEU A 447 -3.72 -3.51 14.38
CA LEU A 447 -4.98 -2.91 14.80
C LEU A 447 -5.03 -2.87 16.34
N THR A 448 -5.25 -1.68 16.88
CA THR A 448 -5.36 -1.40 18.31
C THR A 448 -6.70 -0.72 18.63
N CYS A 449 -7.08 -0.68 19.91
CA CYS A 449 -8.22 0.11 20.37
C CYS A 449 -7.76 1.12 21.40
N ASP A 450 -8.14 2.37 21.19
CA ASP A 450 -7.84 3.49 22.08
C ASP A 450 -9.11 4.28 22.44
N GLU A 451 -8.96 5.53 22.90
CA GLU A 451 -10.08 6.42 23.23
C GLU A 451 -10.89 6.87 22.01
N SER A 452 -10.29 6.82 20.82
CA SER A 452 -10.90 7.21 19.53
C SER A 452 -11.54 6.04 18.77
N GLY A 453 -11.32 4.80 19.21
CA GLY A 453 -11.91 3.59 18.64
C GLY A 453 -10.87 2.66 18.04
N LEU A 454 -11.20 2.04 16.90
CA LEU A 454 -10.25 1.18 16.18
C LEU A 454 -9.20 2.03 15.45
N GLU A 455 -7.91 1.83 15.75
CA GLU A 455 -6.80 2.56 15.15
C GLU A 455 -5.66 1.64 14.72
N TRP A 456 -5.04 1.94 13.58
CA TRP A 456 -3.80 1.28 13.15
C TRP A 456 -2.58 1.95 13.78
N LYS A 457 -1.90 1.26 14.70
CA LYS A 457 -0.72 1.77 15.40
C LYS A 457 0.53 1.01 14.97
N ARG A 458 1.65 1.70 14.75
CA ARG A 458 2.90 1.05 14.35
C ARG A 458 3.47 0.21 15.49
N VAL A 459 4.09 -0.93 15.18
CA VAL A 459 4.73 -1.76 16.21
C VAL A 459 5.82 -1.01 16.99
N SER A 460 6.49 -0.04 16.38
CA SER A 460 7.43 0.87 17.06
C SER A 460 6.79 1.82 18.08
N GLU A 461 5.47 2.03 18.03
CA GLU A 461 4.73 2.90 18.95
C GLU A 461 3.94 2.10 20.01
N ILE A 462 3.90 0.76 19.87
CA ILE A 462 3.23 -0.12 20.82
C ILE A 462 4.08 -0.27 22.08
N GLU A 463 3.46 -0.01 23.22
CA GLU A 463 4.08 -0.17 24.53
C GLU A 463 3.28 -1.13 25.41
N PRO A 464 3.89 -1.73 26.46
CA PRO A 464 3.17 -2.56 27.41
C PRO A 464 1.99 -1.80 28.04
N GLY A 465 0.80 -2.40 27.99
CA GLY A 465 -0.48 -1.82 28.42
C GLY A 465 -1.43 -1.47 27.26
N ASP A 466 -0.94 -1.40 26.02
CA ASP A 466 -1.79 -1.24 24.83
C ASP A 466 -2.60 -2.51 24.54
N TYR A 467 -3.77 -2.38 23.92
CA TYR A 467 -4.59 -3.52 23.49
C TYR A 467 -4.51 -3.74 21.98
N VAL A 468 -4.18 -4.96 21.57
CA VAL A 468 -4.16 -5.37 20.15
C VAL A 468 -5.39 -6.21 19.80
N ALA A 469 -5.84 -6.05 18.56
CA ALA A 469 -6.99 -6.76 18.03
C ALA A 469 -6.65 -8.20 17.66
N VAL A 470 -7.48 -9.13 18.16
CA VAL A 470 -7.43 -10.55 17.89
C VAL A 470 -8.75 -10.96 17.24
N PRO A 471 -8.77 -11.69 16.13
CA PRO A 471 -10.01 -12.20 15.51
C PRO A 471 -10.83 -13.09 16.45
N ASN A 472 -12.15 -12.99 16.36
CA ASN A 472 -13.10 -13.95 16.91
C ASN A 472 -13.47 -14.96 15.82
N TYR A 473 -12.83 -16.13 15.82
CA TYR A 473 -12.95 -17.17 14.80
C TYR A 473 -14.27 -17.97 14.82
N GLY A 474 -15.41 -17.33 15.07
CA GLY A 474 -16.69 -18.02 15.30
C GLY A 474 -17.16 -18.89 14.12
N ASP A 475 -16.83 -18.50 12.88
CA ASP A 475 -17.34 -19.11 11.65
C ASP A 475 -16.20 -19.34 10.63
N VAL A 476 -15.17 -20.09 11.00
CA VAL A 476 -14.10 -20.50 10.07
C VAL A 476 -14.60 -21.63 9.16
N GLU A 477 -14.37 -21.51 7.86
CA GLU A 477 -14.66 -22.58 6.91
C GLU A 477 -13.66 -23.72 7.11
N ARG A 478 -14.18 -24.94 7.27
CA ARG A 478 -13.37 -26.12 7.55
C ARG A 478 -13.37 -27.03 6.35
N SER A 479 -12.18 -27.31 5.81
CA SER A 479 -11.98 -28.29 4.75
C SER A 479 -11.01 -29.36 5.24
N THR A 480 -11.22 -30.61 4.80
CA THR A 480 -10.42 -31.74 5.24
C THR A 480 -9.57 -32.25 4.07
N PRO A 481 -8.23 -32.31 4.19
CA PRO A 481 -7.38 -32.82 3.12
C PRO A 481 -7.57 -34.33 2.92
N PRO A 482 -7.38 -34.86 1.70
CA PRO A 482 -7.49 -36.29 1.46
C PRO A 482 -6.37 -37.05 2.16
N VAL A 483 -6.70 -38.21 2.76
CA VAL A 483 -5.74 -39.06 3.49
C VAL A 483 -4.58 -39.53 2.60
N MET A 484 -4.84 -39.70 1.31
CA MET A 484 -3.88 -40.17 0.31
C MET A 484 -2.65 -39.24 0.17
N ASP A 485 -2.78 -37.94 0.42
CA ASP A 485 -1.67 -36.98 0.35
C ASP A 485 -0.57 -37.30 1.37
N TYR A 486 -0.92 -37.98 2.46
CA TYR A 486 -0.01 -38.32 3.56
C TYR A 486 0.50 -39.76 3.49
N LEU A 487 0.08 -40.52 2.48
CA LEU A 487 0.41 -41.93 2.34
C LEU A 487 1.50 -42.17 1.30
N GLU A 488 2.72 -42.41 1.80
CA GLU A 488 3.82 -42.85 0.94
C GLU A 488 3.93 -44.37 0.87
N PHE A 489 3.78 -44.92 -0.33
CA PHE A 489 4.06 -46.33 -0.62
C PHE A 489 5.47 -46.47 -1.23
N THR A 490 6.24 -47.45 -0.78
CA THR A 490 7.60 -47.71 -1.29
C THR A 490 7.71 -49.06 -1.97
N ASN A 491 7.25 -50.13 -1.31
CA ASN A 491 7.36 -51.51 -1.80
C ASN A 491 6.10 -52.32 -1.50
N GLU A 492 5.01 -51.65 -1.14
CA GLU A 492 3.73 -52.24 -0.83
C GLU A 492 3.07 -52.83 -2.08
N LYS A 493 2.27 -53.87 -1.84
CA LYS A 493 1.24 -54.28 -2.78
C LYS A 493 -0.08 -53.64 -2.37
N LEU A 494 -0.73 -53.00 -3.32
CA LEU A 494 -1.95 -52.23 -3.11
C LEU A 494 -3.16 -52.97 -3.63
N ARG A 495 -4.27 -52.86 -2.91
CA ARG A 495 -5.59 -53.28 -3.36
C ARG A 495 -6.42 -52.00 -3.50
N LEU A 496 -6.82 -51.70 -4.72
CA LEU A 496 -7.67 -50.56 -5.05
C LEU A 496 -9.13 -50.84 -4.67
N ALA A 497 -9.87 -49.78 -4.35
CA ALA A 497 -11.33 -49.86 -4.23
C ALA A 497 -11.99 -50.17 -5.58
N ASP A 498 -13.19 -50.77 -5.55
CA ASP A 498 -13.91 -51.19 -6.76
C ASP A 498 -14.17 -50.01 -7.73
N GLU A 499 -14.44 -48.81 -7.22
CA GLU A 499 -14.67 -47.59 -8.03
C GLU A 499 -13.40 -47.15 -8.77
N SER A 500 -12.26 -47.18 -8.08
CA SER A 500 -10.95 -46.87 -8.67
C SER A 500 -10.56 -47.87 -9.76
N ILE A 501 -10.90 -49.15 -9.58
CA ILE A 501 -10.70 -50.18 -10.61
C ILE A 501 -11.55 -49.89 -11.85
N VAL A 502 -12.79 -49.44 -11.68
CA VAL A 502 -13.65 -49.02 -12.80
C VAL A 502 -13.07 -47.80 -13.52
N ARG A 503 -12.58 -46.79 -12.79
CA ARG A 503 -11.94 -45.59 -13.34
C ARG A 503 -10.71 -45.94 -14.18
N VAL A 504 -9.78 -46.74 -13.65
CA VAL A 504 -8.58 -47.19 -14.37
C VAL A 504 -8.96 -48.02 -15.62
N ARG A 505 -9.91 -48.94 -15.51
CA ARG A 505 -10.38 -49.74 -16.66
C ARG A 505 -11.01 -48.88 -17.74
N ARG A 506 -11.80 -47.87 -17.36
CA ARG A 506 -12.41 -46.93 -18.30
C ARG A 506 -11.33 -46.14 -19.05
N ALA A 507 -10.36 -45.58 -18.34
CA ALA A 507 -9.26 -44.83 -18.95
C ALA A 507 -8.42 -45.71 -19.90
N LEU A 508 -8.14 -46.96 -19.53
CA LEU A 508 -7.46 -47.92 -20.41
C LEU A 508 -8.28 -48.24 -21.67
N CYS A 509 -9.60 -48.36 -21.56
CA CYS A 509 -10.49 -48.56 -22.71
C CYS A 509 -10.57 -47.32 -23.61
N GLU A 510 -10.61 -46.12 -23.04
CA GLU A 510 -10.65 -44.86 -23.82
C GLU A 510 -9.36 -44.67 -24.63
N LYS A 511 -8.20 -44.97 -24.03
CA LYS A 511 -6.90 -44.81 -24.72
C LYS A 511 -6.58 -45.93 -25.72
N TYR A 512 -6.85 -47.19 -25.39
CA TYR A 512 -6.44 -48.36 -26.20
C TYR A 512 -7.62 -49.07 -26.89
N GLY A 513 -8.84 -48.56 -26.77
CA GLY A 513 -10.07 -49.09 -27.35
C GLY A 513 -10.65 -50.32 -26.64
N THR A 514 -9.81 -51.28 -26.24
CA THR A 514 -10.23 -52.47 -25.46
C THR A 514 -9.21 -52.83 -24.38
N LEU A 515 -9.65 -53.39 -23.25
CA LEU A 515 -8.75 -53.86 -22.19
C LEU A 515 -7.73 -54.92 -22.68
N ARG A 516 -8.09 -55.72 -23.69
CA ARG A 516 -7.15 -56.68 -24.32
C ARG A 516 -6.03 -55.98 -25.10
N ALA A 517 -6.36 -54.91 -25.81
CA ALA A 517 -5.36 -54.10 -26.52
C ALA A 517 -4.43 -53.39 -25.52
N ALA A 518 -4.99 -52.83 -24.45
CA ALA A 518 -4.22 -52.22 -23.36
C ALA A 518 -3.25 -53.23 -22.71
N ALA A 519 -3.72 -54.43 -22.35
CA ALA A 519 -2.88 -55.46 -21.75
C ALA A 519 -1.70 -55.85 -22.66
N ARG A 520 -1.94 -55.99 -23.98
CA ARG A 520 -0.90 -56.33 -24.95
C ARG A 520 0.15 -55.23 -25.09
N GLU A 521 -0.27 -53.98 -25.19
CA GLU A 521 0.62 -52.84 -25.39
C GLU A 521 1.48 -52.57 -24.15
N LEU A 522 0.91 -52.74 -22.96
CA LEU A 522 1.61 -52.58 -21.68
C LEU A 522 2.44 -53.80 -21.26
N GLY A 523 2.44 -54.88 -22.05
CA GLY A 523 3.21 -56.09 -21.75
C GLY A 523 2.68 -56.91 -20.56
N PHE A 524 1.41 -56.73 -20.18
CA PHE A 524 0.76 -57.48 -19.11
C PHE A 524 -0.10 -58.65 -19.63
N PRO A 525 -0.25 -59.76 -18.88
CA PRO A 525 -1.23 -60.79 -19.21
C PRO A 525 -2.66 -60.23 -19.26
N GLU A 526 -3.54 -60.75 -20.11
CA GLU A 526 -4.95 -60.30 -20.13
C GLU A 526 -5.61 -60.47 -18.75
N ASP A 527 -5.30 -61.56 -18.04
CA ASP A 527 -5.75 -61.82 -16.67
C ASP A 527 -5.31 -60.73 -15.66
N PHE A 528 -4.26 -59.97 -15.96
CA PHE A 528 -3.82 -58.88 -15.10
C PHE A 528 -4.88 -57.77 -15.04
N VAL A 529 -5.36 -57.33 -16.20
CA VAL A 529 -6.31 -56.22 -16.31
C VAL A 529 -7.74 -56.66 -15.93
N TYR A 530 -8.11 -57.91 -16.26
CA TYR A 530 -9.45 -58.44 -16.00
C TYR A 530 -9.66 -59.03 -14.59
N ASP A 531 -8.64 -59.61 -13.97
CA ASP A 531 -8.80 -60.31 -12.68
C ASP A 531 -7.83 -59.82 -11.60
N THR A 532 -6.56 -59.58 -11.96
CA THR A 532 -5.53 -59.22 -10.96
C THR A 532 -5.73 -57.82 -10.39
N LEU A 533 -6.11 -56.83 -11.20
CA LEU A 533 -6.44 -55.48 -10.73
C LEU A 533 -7.64 -55.46 -9.77
N GLN A 534 -8.59 -56.39 -9.94
CA GLN A 534 -9.83 -56.41 -9.17
C GLN A 534 -9.73 -57.24 -7.89
N ASN A 535 -9.07 -58.39 -7.96
CA ASN A 535 -9.20 -59.42 -6.91
C ASN A 535 -7.89 -59.66 -6.13
N ARG A 536 -6.80 -58.95 -6.43
CA ARG A 536 -5.48 -59.21 -5.83
C ARG A 536 -4.74 -57.94 -5.44
N TYR A 537 -3.79 -58.11 -4.53
CA TYR A 537 -2.80 -57.09 -4.20
C TYR A 537 -1.78 -56.94 -5.34
N VAL A 538 -1.78 -55.77 -5.97
CA VAL A 538 -0.95 -55.43 -7.12
C VAL A 538 0.33 -54.76 -6.62
N PRO A 539 1.53 -55.20 -7.06
CA PRO A 539 2.78 -54.49 -6.74
C PRO A 539 2.77 -53.06 -7.27
N LEU A 540 3.24 -52.10 -6.46
CA LEU A 540 3.29 -50.67 -6.80
C LEU A 540 3.89 -50.40 -8.20
N GLU A 541 5.08 -50.96 -8.50
CA GLU A 541 5.73 -50.82 -9.81
C GLU A 541 4.84 -51.16 -11.01
N ARG A 542 3.99 -52.20 -10.87
CA ARG A 542 3.08 -52.62 -11.94
C ARG A 542 1.86 -51.72 -12.03
N LEU A 543 1.43 -51.16 -10.91
CA LEU A 543 0.32 -50.22 -10.86
C LEU A 543 0.76 -48.90 -11.49
N GLU A 544 1.92 -48.35 -11.12
CA GLU A 544 2.51 -47.15 -11.72
C GLU A 544 2.61 -47.27 -13.25
N THR A 545 3.10 -48.41 -13.75
CA THR A 545 3.15 -48.67 -15.21
C THR A 545 1.78 -48.55 -15.88
N VAL A 546 0.70 -48.95 -15.19
CA VAL A 546 -0.68 -48.83 -15.70
C VAL A 546 -1.17 -47.39 -15.61
N LEU A 547 -0.84 -46.67 -14.54
CA LEU A 547 -1.26 -45.29 -14.28
C LEU A 547 -0.57 -44.30 -15.23
N ASP A 548 0.75 -44.40 -15.39
CA ASP A 548 1.54 -43.63 -16.37
C ASP A 548 0.97 -43.80 -17.79
N ALA A 549 0.55 -45.02 -18.11
CA ALA A 549 -0.03 -45.32 -19.40
C ALA A 549 -1.38 -44.64 -19.64
N VAL A 550 -2.12 -44.23 -18.60
CA VAL A 550 -3.41 -43.53 -18.75
C VAL A 550 -3.39 -42.11 -18.21
N THR A 551 -2.21 -41.58 -17.88
CA THR A 551 -2.02 -40.24 -17.30
C THR A 551 -2.94 -40.01 -16.10
N LEU A 552 -3.06 -41.01 -15.23
CA LEU A 552 -3.69 -40.90 -13.92
C LEU A 552 -2.61 -40.95 -12.85
N GLU A 553 -2.84 -40.32 -11.71
CA GLU A 553 -1.93 -40.42 -10.57
C GLU A 553 -2.48 -41.39 -9.51
N LEU A 554 -1.65 -41.75 -8.53
CA LEU A 554 -2.09 -42.60 -7.42
C LEU A 554 -3.05 -41.83 -6.48
N SER A 555 -2.90 -40.50 -6.39
CA SER A 555 -3.76 -39.57 -5.65
C SER A 555 -5.20 -39.54 -6.19
N ASP A 556 -5.41 -39.80 -7.48
CA ASP A 556 -6.73 -39.91 -8.11
C ASP A 556 -7.55 -41.16 -7.68
N LEU A 557 -6.92 -42.08 -6.95
CA LEU A 557 -7.46 -43.41 -6.68
C LEU A 557 -7.52 -43.69 -5.18
N THR A 558 -8.61 -44.35 -4.79
CA THR A 558 -8.83 -44.86 -3.44
C THR A 558 -8.17 -46.24 -3.29
N VAL A 559 -7.25 -46.34 -2.33
CA VAL A 559 -6.60 -47.59 -1.95
C VAL A 559 -7.33 -48.18 -0.75
N GLU A 560 -7.90 -49.39 -0.89
CA GLU A 560 -8.62 -50.08 0.21
C GLU A 560 -7.64 -50.67 1.23
N ARG A 561 -6.56 -51.30 0.74
CA ARG A 561 -5.56 -51.97 1.59
C ARG A 561 -4.15 -51.92 1.02
N ALA A 562 -3.17 -51.85 1.91
CA ALA A 562 -1.76 -51.96 1.58
C ALA A 562 -1.11 -53.15 2.30
N MET A 563 -0.16 -53.82 1.65
CA MET A 563 0.54 -54.99 2.21
C MET A 563 2.03 -54.99 1.88
N LEU A 564 2.89 -55.00 2.90
CA LEU A 564 4.34 -55.14 2.75
C LEU A 564 4.76 -56.60 2.48
N ARG A 565 5.92 -56.77 1.82
CA ARG A 565 6.50 -58.09 1.55
C ARG A 565 6.82 -58.82 2.86
N HIS A 566 6.00 -59.81 3.22
CA HIS A 566 6.02 -60.59 4.47
C HIS A 566 5.43 -59.90 5.73
N GLY A 567 4.65 -58.82 5.57
CA GLY A 567 3.82 -58.26 6.65
C GLY A 567 2.33 -58.56 6.42
N ASP A 568 1.48 -58.34 7.43
CA ASP A 568 0.04 -58.42 7.21
C ASP A 568 -0.48 -57.19 6.47
N SER A 569 -1.65 -57.32 5.84
CA SER A 569 -2.34 -56.19 5.24
C SER A 569 -2.80 -55.18 6.29
N VAL A 570 -2.84 -53.92 5.91
CA VAL A 570 -3.37 -52.81 6.70
C VAL A 570 -4.48 -52.15 5.88
N ARG A 571 -5.61 -51.85 6.53
CA ARG A 571 -6.66 -51.01 5.94
C ARG A 571 -6.17 -49.56 5.89
N ILE A 572 -6.43 -48.91 4.76
CA ILE A 572 -6.11 -47.50 4.58
C ILE A 572 -7.39 -46.69 4.83
N PRO A 573 -7.38 -45.66 5.69
CA PRO A 573 -8.54 -44.79 5.87
C PRO A 573 -8.81 -43.96 4.60
N GLU A 574 -10.07 -43.68 4.34
CA GLU A 574 -10.49 -42.87 3.18
C GLU A 574 -10.52 -41.37 3.51
N GLU A 575 -10.90 -41.02 4.75
CA GLU A 575 -11.05 -39.65 5.24
C GLU A 575 -10.51 -39.51 6.68
N PHE A 576 -10.28 -38.26 7.11
CA PHE A 576 -9.96 -37.94 8.50
C PHE A 576 -11.23 -37.79 9.32
N ASP A 577 -11.85 -38.92 9.68
CA ASP A 577 -13.03 -38.97 10.54
C ASP A 577 -12.72 -38.60 12.01
N GLU A 578 -13.76 -38.46 12.83
CA GLU A 578 -13.66 -38.13 14.26
C GLU A 578 -12.72 -39.10 15.01
N ASP A 579 -12.83 -40.40 14.72
CA ASP A 579 -12.04 -41.46 15.36
C ASP A 579 -10.55 -41.35 14.99
N LEU A 580 -10.21 -41.17 13.70
CA LEU A 580 -8.84 -41.02 13.25
C LEU A 580 -8.19 -39.73 13.79
N CYS A 581 -8.92 -38.62 13.80
CA CYS A 581 -8.47 -37.36 14.38
C CYS A 581 -8.22 -37.49 15.89
N TYR A 582 -9.10 -38.15 16.64
CA TYR A 582 -8.88 -38.43 18.06
C TYR A 582 -7.62 -39.27 18.30
N LEU A 583 -7.43 -40.34 17.52
CA LEU A 583 -6.21 -41.16 17.59
C LEU A 583 -4.95 -40.34 17.25
N LEU A 584 -5.04 -39.43 16.29
CA LEU A 584 -3.95 -38.50 15.95
C LEU A 584 -3.57 -37.63 17.14
N GLY A 585 -4.55 -37.06 17.86
CA GLY A 585 -4.33 -36.30 19.08
C GLY A 585 -3.59 -37.11 20.15
N LEU A 586 -4.01 -38.36 20.37
CA LEU A 586 -3.35 -39.27 21.31
C LEU A 586 -1.90 -39.59 20.91
N VAL A 587 -1.64 -39.79 19.62
CA VAL A 587 -0.28 -40.05 19.10
C VAL A 587 0.60 -38.82 19.29
N PHE A 588 0.10 -37.62 19.02
CA PHE A 588 0.86 -36.38 19.22
C PHE A 588 1.19 -36.12 20.69
N GLY A 589 0.26 -36.39 21.61
CA GLY A 589 0.47 -36.23 23.06
C GLY A 589 1.35 -37.30 23.69
N ASP A 590 0.88 -38.55 23.72
CA ASP A 590 1.52 -39.68 24.44
C ASP A 590 2.24 -40.70 23.53
N GLY A 591 2.21 -40.49 22.21
CA GLY A 591 2.80 -41.39 21.24
C GLY A 591 4.30 -41.21 21.02
N ASP A 592 5.00 -42.30 20.71
CA ASP A 592 6.36 -42.34 20.18
C ASP A 592 6.31 -43.01 18.79
N ILE A 593 7.05 -42.47 17.82
CA ILE A 593 7.13 -43.02 16.47
C ILE A 593 8.54 -43.44 16.10
N MET A 594 8.66 -44.57 15.42
CA MET A 594 9.94 -45.04 14.88
C MET A 594 9.76 -45.47 13.42
N VAL A 595 10.50 -44.81 12.51
CA VAL A 595 10.60 -45.18 11.10
C VAL A 595 12.07 -45.41 10.74
N SER A 596 12.39 -46.54 10.10
CA SER A 596 13.77 -46.88 9.73
C SER A 596 14.27 -46.07 8.52
N ARG A 597 15.26 -45.19 8.72
CA ARG A 597 15.89 -44.33 7.69
C ARG A 597 16.65 -45.06 6.55
N ARG A 598 16.92 -46.37 6.66
CA ARG A 598 17.72 -47.14 5.69
C ARG A 598 16.88 -48.09 4.82
N GLY A 599 15.83 -47.57 4.17
CA GLY A 599 15.00 -48.35 3.23
C GLY A 599 14.44 -49.65 3.83
N GLY A 600 14.19 -49.66 5.14
CA GLY A 600 13.80 -50.85 5.89
C GLY A 600 12.31 -50.83 6.20
N ASN A 601 11.60 -51.92 5.89
CA ASN A 601 10.18 -52.15 6.18
C ASN A 601 9.86 -52.31 7.68
N ARG A 602 10.55 -51.58 8.57
CA ARG A 602 10.34 -51.61 10.02
C ARG A 602 9.97 -50.21 10.49
N GLY A 603 8.75 -50.11 11.00
CA GLY A 603 8.28 -48.95 11.74
C GLY A 603 7.24 -49.39 12.76
N HIS A 604 7.09 -48.60 13.81
CA HIS A 604 6.02 -48.80 14.78
C HIS A 604 5.64 -47.47 15.44
N ILE A 605 4.41 -47.45 15.94
CA ILE A 605 3.89 -46.40 16.82
C ILE A 605 3.67 -47.04 18.18
N ARG A 606 4.04 -46.32 19.24
CA ARG A 606 3.82 -46.74 20.61
C ARG A 606 3.08 -45.64 21.35
N ILE A 607 1.94 -45.93 21.96
CA ILE A 607 1.20 -44.96 22.80
C ILE A 607 1.27 -45.46 24.24
N SER A 608 1.65 -44.61 25.19
CA SER A 608 1.79 -44.98 26.60
C SER A 608 0.96 -44.04 27.47
N ASN A 609 -0.07 -44.55 28.16
CA ASN A 609 -0.92 -43.73 29.02
C ASN A 609 -1.26 -44.48 30.32
N SER A 610 -1.34 -43.72 31.43
CA SER A 610 -1.67 -44.27 32.75
C SER A 610 -3.15 -44.63 32.90
N ASP A 611 -4.01 -44.07 32.07
CA ASP A 611 -5.44 -44.38 32.03
C ASP A 611 -5.71 -45.48 31.01
N GLU A 612 -6.11 -46.66 31.51
CA GLU A 612 -6.35 -47.85 30.69
C GLU A 612 -7.52 -47.64 29.72
N THR A 613 -8.50 -46.80 30.08
CA THR A 613 -9.66 -46.52 29.21
C THR A 613 -9.28 -45.81 27.92
N VAL A 614 -8.27 -44.93 27.98
CA VAL A 614 -7.72 -44.23 26.79
C VAL A 614 -6.99 -45.21 25.88
N LEU A 615 -6.23 -46.17 26.45
CA LEU A 615 -5.56 -47.21 25.67
C LEU A 615 -6.54 -48.21 25.04
N GLU A 616 -7.59 -48.60 25.76
CA GLU A 616 -8.67 -49.44 25.22
C GLU A 616 -9.35 -48.76 24.03
N ARG A 617 -9.68 -47.47 24.16
CA ARG A 617 -10.26 -46.68 23.06
C ARG A 617 -9.32 -46.58 21.86
N ALA A 618 -8.02 -46.34 22.09
CA ALA A 618 -7.04 -46.33 21.02
C ALA A 618 -6.94 -47.69 20.30
N VAL A 619 -7.01 -48.82 21.02
CA VAL A 619 -7.03 -50.16 20.42
C VAL A 619 -8.27 -50.37 19.54
N GLU A 620 -9.44 -49.91 19.99
CA GLU A 620 -10.69 -50.01 19.23
C GLU A 620 -10.61 -49.21 17.92
N ILE A 621 -10.12 -47.97 17.97
CA ILE A 621 -9.94 -47.13 16.78
C ILE A 621 -8.90 -47.74 15.83
N ILE A 622 -7.77 -48.23 16.34
CA ILE A 622 -6.77 -48.86 15.46
C ILE A 622 -7.33 -50.13 14.78
N ASP A 623 -8.19 -50.89 15.47
CA ASP A 623 -8.86 -52.06 14.91
C ASP A 623 -9.88 -51.67 13.83
N SER A 624 -10.70 -50.64 14.06
CA SER A 624 -11.69 -50.18 13.07
C SER A 624 -11.04 -49.50 11.86
N THR A 625 -10.08 -48.60 12.08
CA THR A 625 -9.45 -47.77 11.05
C THR A 625 -8.40 -48.55 10.25
N PHE A 626 -7.52 -49.29 10.92
CA PHE A 626 -6.37 -49.95 10.28
C PHE A 626 -6.49 -51.48 10.15
N ASP A 627 -7.57 -52.10 10.66
CA ASP A 627 -7.76 -53.57 10.73
C ASP A 627 -6.60 -54.24 11.48
N LYS A 628 -6.16 -53.59 12.57
CA LYS A 628 -5.03 -54.03 13.40
C LYS A 628 -5.39 -53.88 14.86
N ARG A 629 -5.34 -54.98 15.62
CA ARG A 629 -5.60 -54.94 17.05
C ARG A 629 -4.32 -55.14 17.87
N PRO A 630 -3.67 -54.07 18.34
CA PRO A 630 -2.53 -54.19 19.25
C PRO A 630 -2.98 -54.69 20.64
N GLU A 631 -2.09 -55.40 21.34
CA GLU A 631 -2.31 -55.79 22.74
C GLU A 631 -1.78 -54.71 23.69
N ILE A 632 -2.41 -54.55 24.85
CA ILE A 632 -1.93 -53.68 25.92
C ILE A 632 -0.80 -54.41 26.67
N GLU A 633 0.42 -53.87 26.61
CA GLU A 633 1.61 -54.41 27.27
C GLU A 633 1.74 -53.81 28.69
N TYR A 634 1.78 -54.69 29.71
CA TYR A 634 2.06 -54.30 31.10
C TYR A 634 3.50 -54.68 31.47
N GLN A 635 4.26 -53.73 32.01
CA GLN A 635 5.63 -53.96 32.51
C GLN A 635 5.74 -53.48 33.96
N ASP A 636 6.46 -54.22 34.80
CA ASP A 636 6.72 -53.81 36.20
C ASP A 636 7.46 -52.45 36.22
N ASP A 637 6.99 -51.52 37.07
CA ASP A 637 7.49 -50.15 37.25
C ASP A 637 7.38 -49.20 36.02
N LYS A 638 6.53 -49.51 35.02
CA LYS A 638 6.27 -48.63 33.86
C LYS A 638 4.78 -48.46 33.55
N VAL A 639 4.47 -47.34 32.90
CA VAL A 639 3.13 -47.03 32.40
C VAL A 639 2.72 -48.05 31.31
N PRO A 640 1.47 -48.56 31.30
CA PRO A 640 0.96 -49.42 30.24
C PRO A 640 1.12 -48.78 28.85
N CYS A 641 1.35 -49.60 27.83
CA CYS A 641 1.47 -49.09 26.47
C CYS A 641 0.94 -50.06 25.40
N ILE A 642 0.54 -49.51 24.27
CA ILE A 642 0.19 -50.26 23.06
C ILE A 642 1.28 -50.05 22.00
N ARG A 643 1.57 -51.08 21.20
CA ARG A 643 2.56 -51.00 20.11
C ARG A 643 1.97 -51.51 18.80
N LEU A 644 1.82 -50.62 17.83
CA LEU A 644 1.37 -50.95 16.48
C LEU A 644 2.58 -51.14 15.56
N HIS A 645 2.87 -52.38 15.20
CA HIS A 645 3.95 -52.70 14.25
C HIS A 645 3.49 -52.56 12.79
N SER A 646 3.61 -51.37 12.24
CA SER A 646 3.37 -51.11 10.82
C SER A 646 4.25 -49.97 10.32
N ALA A 647 5.07 -50.23 9.30
CA ALA A 647 5.91 -49.20 8.68
C ALA A 647 5.11 -48.24 7.79
N THR A 648 3.97 -48.67 7.25
CA THR A 648 3.07 -47.83 6.45
C THR A 648 2.34 -46.85 7.37
N VAL A 649 1.77 -47.33 8.47
CA VAL A 649 1.08 -46.45 9.45
C VAL A 649 2.07 -45.52 10.14
N ALA A 650 3.27 -46.01 10.50
CA ALA A 650 4.29 -45.13 11.07
C ALA A 650 4.80 -44.05 10.09
N ARG A 651 4.77 -44.28 8.77
CA ARG A 651 5.08 -43.21 7.79
C ARG A 651 3.92 -42.24 7.64
N PHE A 652 2.69 -42.73 7.62
CA PHE A 652 1.49 -41.90 7.60
C PHE A 652 1.50 -40.86 8.73
N PHE A 653 1.66 -41.29 9.99
CA PHE A 653 1.74 -40.35 11.11
C PHE A 653 2.97 -39.43 11.05
N ALA A 654 4.11 -39.91 10.52
CA ALA A 654 5.28 -39.06 10.34
C ALA A 654 5.06 -37.95 9.31
N ASN A 655 4.34 -38.25 8.22
CA ASN A 655 3.99 -37.30 7.17
C ASN A 655 2.96 -36.27 7.65
N LEU A 656 2.15 -36.63 8.65
CA LEU A 656 1.26 -35.69 9.35
C LEU A 656 1.99 -34.75 10.32
N GLY A 657 3.30 -34.91 10.46
CA GLY A 657 4.15 -34.08 11.32
C GLY A 657 4.57 -34.73 12.64
N MET A 658 4.19 -35.99 12.91
CA MET A 658 4.61 -36.69 14.13
C MET A 658 6.10 -37.04 14.10
N GLN A 659 6.84 -36.58 15.10
CA GLN A 659 8.29 -36.84 15.21
C GLN A 659 8.69 -37.35 16.60
N THR A 660 9.85 -38.01 16.66
CA THR A 660 10.46 -38.44 17.93
C THR A 660 11.99 -38.29 17.80
N PRO A 661 12.66 -37.46 18.63
CA PRO A 661 12.13 -36.66 19.75
C PRO A 661 11.12 -35.59 19.35
N LYS A 662 10.28 -35.12 20.30
CA LYS A 662 9.17 -34.18 20.06
C LYS A 662 9.57 -32.70 20.15
N ASP A 663 10.84 -32.37 19.95
CA ASP A 663 11.34 -31.01 20.16
C ASP A 663 10.80 -30.02 19.10
N ASP A 664 10.67 -30.47 17.85
CA ASP A 664 10.18 -29.68 16.69
C ASP A 664 8.85 -30.25 16.15
N LEU A 665 7.96 -30.69 17.05
CA LEU A 665 6.65 -31.21 16.66
C LEU A 665 5.80 -30.08 16.04
N GLU A 666 5.11 -30.37 14.94
CA GLU A 666 4.20 -29.45 14.23
C GLU A 666 3.19 -30.31 13.45
N LEU A 667 1.91 -29.98 13.53
CA LEU A 667 0.86 -30.66 12.75
C LEU A 667 0.80 -30.04 11.34
N ASP A 668 0.45 -30.82 10.33
CA ASP A 668 0.19 -30.26 8.99
C ASP A 668 -0.86 -29.12 9.05
N PRO A 669 -0.59 -27.95 8.45
CA PRO A 669 -1.50 -26.79 8.45
C PRO A 669 -2.94 -27.11 8.06
N ARG A 670 -3.14 -28.00 7.08
CA ARG A 670 -4.46 -28.38 6.55
C ARG A 670 -5.30 -29.16 7.55
N LEU A 671 -4.68 -29.73 8.58
CA LEU A 671 -5.38 -30.43 9.66
C LEU A 671 -5.67 -29.54 10.86
N ALA A 672 -5.03 -28.37 10.96
CA ALA A 672 -5.28 -27.43 12.04
C ALA A 672 -6.70 -26.83 11.97
N THR A 673 -7.25 -26.68 10.77
CA THR A 673 -8.60 -26.15 10.48
C THR A 673 -9.56 -27.19 9.90
N ALA A 674 -9.21 -28.48 9.95
CA ALA A 674 -10.07 -29.56 9.45
C ALA A 674 -11.41 -29.66 10.19
N GLU A 675 -12.38 -30.33 9.56
CA GLU A 675 -13.75 -30.50 10.08
C GLU A 675 -13.75 -31.11 11.49
N HIS A 676 -12.91 -32.14 11.71
CA HIS A 676 -12.79 -32.87 12.98
C HIS A 676 -11.56 -32.48 13.81
N ALA A 677 -11.06 -31.25 13.68
CA ALA A 677 -9.94 -30.75 14.48
C ALA A 677 -10.25 -30.72 16.00
N ASP A 678 -11.53 -30.62 16.39
CA ASP A 678 -12.01 -30.76 17.78
C ASP A 678 -11.71 -32.14 18.35
N ALA A 679 -11.88 -33.20 17.55
CA ALA A 679 -11.58 -34.56 17.95
C ALA A 679 -10.07 -34.76 18.17
N PHE A 680 -9.23 -34.16 17.32
CA PHE A 680 -7.79 -34.09 17.54
C PHE A 680 -7.43 -33.38 18.85
N LEU A 681 -8.02 -32.22 19.11
CA LEU A 681 -7.81 -31.48 20.36
C LEU A 681 -8.28 -32.29 21.58
N ARG A 682 -9.41 -33.01 21.46
CA ARG A 682 -9.94 -33.90 22.52
C ARG A 682 -8.97 -35.04 22.82
N GLY A 683 -8.44 -35.70 21.79
CA GLY A 683 -7.44 -36.76 21.93
C GLY A 683 -6.15 -36.25 22.58
N LEU A 684 -5.66 -35.09 22.15
CA LEU A 684 -4.48 -34.47 22.73
C LEU A 684 -4.70 -34.09 24.21
N MET A 685 -5.87 -33.56 24.56
CA MET A 685 -6.26 -33.23 25.93
C MET A 685 -6.47 -34.47 26.80
N ASP A 686 -6.90 -35.60 26.24
CA ASP A 686 -6.99 -36.88 26.92
C ASP A 686 -5.62 -37.55 27.15
N ALA A 687 -4.63 -37.26 26.31
CA ALA A 687 -3.24 -37.59 26.57
C ALA A 687 -2.64 -36.66 27.64
N ASP A 688 -2.29 -35.43 27.25
CA ASP A 688 -1.45 -34.51 28.03
C ASP A 688 -2.24 -33.45 28.83
N GLY A 689 -3.56 -33.39 28.66
CA GLY A 689 -4.41 -32.43 29.36
C GLY A 689 -4.73 -32.83 30.80
N SER A 690 -5.03 -31.84 31.64
CA SER A 690 -5.44 -32.05 33.03
C SER A 690 -6.43 -30.98 33.49
N VAL A 691 -7.31 -31.35 34.41
CA VAL A 691 -8.29 -30.45 35.01
C VAL A 691 -7.93 -30.21 36.47
N SER A 692 -7.73 -28.95 36.85
CA SER A 692 -7.40 -28.54 38.21
C SER A 692 -8.57 -27.78 38.84
N ALA A 693 -9.33 -28.47 39.68
CA ALA A 693 -10.34 -27.86 40.55
C ALA A 693 -9.67 -27.34 41.83
N ARG A 694 -9.67 -26.02 42.05
CA ARG A 694 -9.06 -25.39 43.23
C ARG A 694 -10.13 -24.68 44.07
N THR A 695 -10.06 -24.84 45.39
CA THR A 695 -11.01 -24.24 46.34
C THR A 695 -10.75 -22.76 46.64
N ASN A 696 -9.52 -22.24 46.43
CA ASN A 696 -9.11 -20.86 46.77
C ASN A 696 -8.25 -20.18 45.67
N GLY A 697 -8.53 -20.47 44.41
CA GLY A 697 -7.92 -19.86 43.22
C GLY A 697 -8.59 -20.49 42.01
N GLY A 698 -8.89 -19.73 40.97
CA GLY A 698 -9.80 -20.19 39.89
C GLY A 698 -9.44 -21.57 39.32
N SER A 699 -10.47 -22.37 39.05
CA SER A 699 -10.36 -23.63 38.32
C SER A 699 -9.78 -23.40 36.92
N SER A 700 -9.08 -24.40 36.39
CA SER A 700 -8.40 -24.30 35.10
C SER A 700 -8.20 -25.64 34.42
N ILE A 701 -8.14 -25.59 33.09
CA ILE A 701 -7.73 -26.70 32.23
C ILE A 701 -6.31 -26.41 31.76
N HIS A 702 -5.44 -27.42 31.82
CA HIS A 702 -4.04 -27.27 31.45
C HIS A 702 -3.63 -28.34 30.45
N LEU A 703 -2.89 -27.96 29.42
CA LEU A 703 -2.17 -28.86 28.52
C LEU A 703 -0.69 -28.53 28.60
N SER A 704 0.18 -29.55 28.68
CA SER A 704 1.63 -29.38 28.62
C SER A 704 2.18 -29.93 27.31
N ALA A 705 2.96 -29.12 26.60
CA ALA A 705 3.65 -29.49 25.37
C ALA A 705 5.17 -29.27 25.51
N ILE A 706 5.94 -30.04 24.74
CA ILE A 706 7.41 -29.93 24.69
C ILE A 706 7.84 -28.95 23.58
N SER A 707 7.19 -29.01 22.41
CA SER A 707 7.43 -28.11 21.28
C SER A 707 6.67 -26.80 21.47
N GLU A 708 7.39 -25.68 21.33
CA GLU A 708 6.80 -24.34 21.34
C GLU A 708 5.89 -24.12 20.13
N THR A 709 6.35 -24.53 18.95
CA THR A 709 5.61 -24.40 17.69
C THR A 709 4.29 -25.12 17.77
N PHE A 710 4.29 -26.37 18.25
CA PHE A 710 3.07 -27.13 18.44
C PHE A 710 2.13 -26.48 19.46
N ALA A 711 2.67 -25.96 20.56
CA ALA A 711 1.87 -25.28 21.58
C ALA A 711 1.18 -24.01 21.03
N ARG A 712 1.89 -23.22 20.20
CA ARG A 712 1.32 -22.05 19.51
C ARG A 712 0.26 -22.45 18.49
N GLN A 713 0.50 -23.50 17.70
CA GLN A 713 -0.47 -24.02 16.75
C GLN A 713 -1.74 -24.51 17.47
N VAL A 714 -1.60 -25.28 18.55
CA VAL A 714 -2.74 -25.73 19.37
C VAL A 714 -3.48 -24.56 20.02
N GLN A 715 -2.78 -23.48 20.42
CA GLN A 715 -3.41 -22.26 20.91
C GLN A 715 -4.35 -21.66 19.86
N LEU A 716 -3.87 -21.51 18.62
CA LEU A 716 -4.67 -20.99 17.51
C LEU A 716 -5.82 -21.93 17.15
N MET A 717 -5.59 -23.26 17.14
CA MET A 717 -6.65 -24.25 16.90
C MET A 717 -7.78 -24.14 17.94
N LEU A 718 -7.46 -23.99 19.23
CA LEU A 718 -8.48 -23.78 20.28
C LEU A 718 -9.29 -22.50 20.03
N GLU A 719 -8.64 -21.44 19.56
CA GLU A 719 -9.31 -20.18 19.25
C GLU A 719 -10.29 -20.30 18.07
N THR A 720 -10.05 -21.19 17.10
CA THR A 720 -11.02 -21.51 16.03
C THR A 720 -12.34 -22.13 16.53
N TYR A 721 -12.37 -22.58 17.79
CA TYR A 721 -13.58 -23.07 18.47
C TYR A 721 -14.07 -22.08 19.55
N GLY A 722 -13.54 -20.85 19.55
CA GLY A 722 -13.85 -19.82 20.54
C GLY A 722 -13.29 -20.11 21.94
N VAL A 723 -12.36 -21.05 22.07
CA VAL A 723 -11.69 -21.40 23.34
C VAL A 723 -10.36 -20.67 23.41
N ARG A 724 -10.24 -19.67 24.28
CA ARG A 724 -9.01 -18.88 24.37
C ARG A 724 -8.12 -19.41 25.49
N ALA A 725 -6.95 -19.92 25.10
CA ALA A 725 -5.95 -20.44 26.03
C ALA A 725 -4.80 -19.45 26.21
N ARG A 726 -4.24 -19.40 27.43
CA ARG A 726 -3.01 -18.66 27.72
C ARG A 726 -1.80 -19.58 27.60
N LEU A 727 -0.84 -19.23 26.76
CA LEU A 727 0.44 -19.93 26.65
C LEU A 727 1.44 -19.38 27.68
N ARG A 728 2.16 -20.28 28.36
CA ARG A 728 3.22 -19.93 29.31
C ARG A 728 4.42 -20.87 29.18
N GLU A 729 5.60 -20.30 29.09
CA GLU A 729 6.85 -21.02 29.25
C GLU A 729 7.12 -21.32 30.74
N ARG A 730 7.48 -22.57 31.06
CA ARG A 730 8.03 -22.93 32.37
C ARG A 730 9.33 -23.71 32.22
N ASP A 731 10.41 -23.12 32.71
CA ASP A 731 11.67 -23.84 32.88
C ASP A 731 11.56 -24.80 34.07
N ARG A 732 11.33 -26.08 33.78
CA ARG A 732 11.35 -27.17 34.78
C ARG A 732 12.64 -27.98 34.74
N ARG A 733 13.72 -27.49 34.11
CA ARG A 733 14.97 -28.24 34.02
C ARG A 733 15.53 -28.53 35.41
N GLY A 734 15.73 -29.82 35.73
CA GLY A 734 16.22 -30.27 37.03
C GLY A 734 15.45 -31.45 37.61
N VAL A 735 15.84 -31.87 38.82
CA VAL A 735 15.25 -33.01 39.53
C VAL A 735 14.15 -32.53 40.47
N THR A 736 12.90 -32.94 40.20
CA THR A 736 11.75 -32.68 41.07
C THR A 736 11.42 -33.94 41.85
N VAL A 737 11.38 -33.85 43.18
CA VAL A 737 11.00 -34.98 44.06
C VAL A 737 9.50 -34.94 44.27
N LEU A 738 8.78 -35.96 43.78
CA LEU A 738 7.35 -36.15 44.02
C LEU A 738 7.07 -36.50 45.50
N GLU A 739 5.84 -36.29 45.99
CA GLU A 739 5.43 -36.62 47.37
C GLU A 739 5.61 -38.11 47.74
N ASN A 740 5.74 -38.99 46.74
CA ASN A 740 6.03 -40.42 46.90
C ASN A 740 7.54 -40.75 46.94
N GLY A 741 8.43 -39.75 46.90
CA GLY A 741 9.89 -39.92 46.94
C GLY A 741 10.54 -40.26 45.60
N GLN A 742 9.82 -40.22 44.47
CA GLN A 742 10.39 -40.40 43.14
C GLN A 742 11.01 -39.10 42.62
N GLU A 743 12.24 -39.20 42.11
CA GLU A 743 12.98 -38.13 41.45
C GLU A 743 12.65 -38.11 39.95
N ILE A 744 12.00 -37.06 39.47
CA ILE A 744 11.76 -36.81 38.04
C ILE A 744 12.79 -35.78 37.56
N GLU A 745 13.69 -36.19 36.69
CA GLU A 745 14.62 -35.29 36.00
C GLU A 745 13.99 -34.79 34.69
N SER A 746 13.58 -33.52 34.67
CA SER A 746 13.12 -32.87 33.44
C SER A 746 14.32 -32.20 32.74
N LYS A 747 14.49 -32.49 31.45
CA LYS A 747 15.63 -31.98 30.64
C LYS A 747 15.25 -30.85 29.68
N HIS A 748 13.96 -30.63 29.47
CA HIS A 748 13.42 -29.69 28.49
C HIS A 748 12.56 -28.63 29.20
N VAL A 749 12.48 -27.45 28.58
CA VAL A 749 11.49 -26.42 28.93
C VAL A 749 10.11 -26.95 28.54
N GLN A 750 9.08 -26.65 29.33
CA GLN A 750 7.70 -27.07 29.05
C GLN A 750 6.83 -25.85 28.77
N TYR A 751 6.00 -25.96 27.75
CA TYR A 751 5.03 -24.94 27.36
C TYR A 751 3.65 -25.38 27.86
N HIS A 752 3.01 -24.53 28.67
CA HIS A 752 1.70 -24.81 29.26
C HIS A 752 0.64 -23.93 28.63
N LEU A 753 -0.40 -24.54 28.08
CA LEU A 753 -1.63 -23.88 27.69
C LEU A 753 -2.62 -23.97 28.84
N GLU A 754 -3.15 -22.82 29.28
CA GLU A 754 -4.05 -22.73 30.43
C GLU A 754 -5.38 -22.04 30.03
N CYS A 755 -6.51 -22.72 30.17
CA CYS A 755 -7.84 -22.15 29.97
C CYS A 755 -8.47 -21.79 31.33
N TYR A 756 -9.07 -20.60 31.42
CA TYR A 756 -9.66 -20.04 32.64
C TYR A 756 -11.06 -19.47 32.40
N GLY A 757 -11.82 -19.24 33.46
CA GLY A 757 -13.04 -18.45 33.40
C GLY A 757 -14.08 -19.04 32.45
N LYS A 758 -14.69 -18.19 31.59
CA LYS A 758 -15.73 -18.61 30.64
C LYS A 758 -15.20 -19.50 29.51
N ASP A 759 -13.89 -19.47 29.22
CA ASP A 759 -13.29 -20.31 28.18
C ASP A 759 -13.34 -21.80 28.58
N ILE A 760 -13.49 -22.13 29.87
CA ILE A 760 -13.74 -23.50 30.35
C ILE A 760 -15.13 -24.00 29.93
N ASP A 761 -16.15 -23.13 29.96
CA ASP A 761 -17.49 -23.49 29.52
C ASP A 761 -17.50 -23.69 27.99
N ARG A 762 -16.83 -22.82 27.24
CA ARG A 762 -16.63 -22.99 25.79
C ARG A 762 -15.88 -24.27 25.45
N PHE A 763 -14.83 -24.60 26.19
CA PHE A 763 -14.10 -25.85 26.02
C PHE A 763 -15.00 -27.06 26.27
N ALA A 764 -15.83 -27.02 27.31
CA ALA A 764 -16.76 -28.11 27.62
C ALA A 764 -17.88 -28.27 26.57
N GLU A 765 -18.32 -27.17 25.96
CA GLU A 765 -19.33 -27.18 24.89
C GLU A 765 -18.77 -27.68 23.55
N ALA A 766 -17.58 -27.22 23.16
CA ALA A 766 -17.03 -27.44 21.83
C ALA A 766 -16.08 -28.65 21.72
N ILE A 767 -15.32 -28.97 22.77
CA ILE A 767 -14.24 -29.98 22.70
C ILE A 767 -14.47 -31.09 23.74
N GLY A 768 -14.51 -30.75 25.02
CA GLY A 768 -14.70 -31.70 26.13
C GLY A 768 -13.55 -32.72 26.29
N PHE A 769 -13.81 -33.78 27.04
CA PHE A 769 -12.93 -34.95 27.19
C PHE A 769 -13.71 -36.23 26.88
N GLU A 770 -13.06 -37.22 26.27
CA GLU A 770 -13.63 -38.55 26.10
C GLU A 770 -13.30 -39.43 27.32
N CYS A 771 -12.16 -39.20 27.97
CA CYS A 771 -11.78 -39.85 29.23
C CYS A 771 -12.83 -39.56 30.34
N PRO A 772 -13.54 -40.58 30.86
CA PRO A 772 -14.63 -40.36 31.83
C PRO A 772 -14.18 -39.67 33.11
N ARG A 773 -12.94 -39.91 33.54
CA ARG A 773 -12.35 -39.30 34.74
C ARG A 773 -12.11 -37.80 34.54
N LYS A 774 -11.56 -37.39 33.39
CA LYS A 774 -11.30 -35.98 33.06
C LYS A 774 -12.60 -35.25 32.77
N GLN A 775 -13.54 -35.87 32.06
CA GLN A 775 -14.86 -35.33 31.80
C GLN A 775 -15.65 -35.06 33.10
N ALA A 776 -15.67 -36.02 34.03
CA ALA A 776 -16.29 -35.80 35.34
C ALA A 776 -15.63 -34.66 36.12
N ALA A 777 -14.30 -34.50 36.04
CA ALA A 777 -13.60 -33.38 36.65
C ALA A 777 -13.97 -32.05 35.97
N LEU A 778 -14.11 -32.01 34.65
CA LEU A 778 -14.57 -30.84 33.90
C LEU A 778 -15.99 -30.43 34.32
N GLU A 779 -16.92 -31.38 34.40
CA GLU A 779 -18.30 -31.14 34.83
C GLU A 779 -18.39 -30.55 36.25
N THR A 780 -17.45 -30.89 37.15
CA THR A 780 -17.43 -30.30 38.51
C THR A 780 -17.05 -28.83 38.53
N ILE A 781 -16.33 -28.34 37.52
CA ILE A 781 -15.89 -26.95 37.44
C ILE A 781 -16.78 -26.10 36.54
N VAL A 782 -17.43 -26.68 35.52
CA VAL A 782 -18.34 -25.99 34.58
C VAL A 782 -19.54 -25.37 35.30
N GLY A 783 -19.91 -24.14 34.93
CA GLY A 783 -21.07 -23.44 35.52
C GLY A 783 -20.84 -22.74 36.87
N ASP A 784 -19.58 -22.56 37.30
CA ASP A 784 -19.25 -21.80 38.52
C ASP A 784 -19.65 -20.31 38.37
N ALA A 785 -20.47 -19.78 39.30
CA ALA A 785 -21.31 -18.59 39.09
C ALA A 785 -20.60 -17.22 38.95
N VAL A 786 -19.28 -17.14 39.15
CA VAL A 786 -18.52 -15.87 39.14
C VAL A 786 -17.26 -15.98 38.28
N ARG A 787 -17.43 -16.26 36.98
CA ARG A 787 -16.32 -16.28 36.01
C ARG A 787 -16.21 -14.92 35.32
N ARG A 788 -15.03 -14.29 35.43
CA ARG A 788 -14.71 -13.04 34.70
C ARG A 788 -14.81 -13.34 33.20
N GLY A 789 -15.61 -12.53 32.49
CA GLY A 789 -15.71 -12.58 31.05
C GLY A 789 -14.62 -11.74 30.38
N GLU A 790 -14.62 -11.75 29.06
CA GLU A 790 -13.87 -10.79 28.24
C GLU A 790 -14.12 -9.35 28.70
N LYS A 791 -13.06 -8.54 28.65
CA LYS A 791 -13.09 -7.09 28.82
C LYS A 791 -12.90 -6.45 27.45
N ILE A 792 -13.66 -5.40 27.18
CA ILE A 792 -13.52 -4.58 25.98
C ILE A 792 -12.84 -3.27 26.39
N PRO A 793 -11.75 -2.85 25.70
CA PRO A 793 -10.94 -1.67 25.99
C PRO A 793 -11.65 -0.35 25.62
N VAL A 794 -12.91 -0.20 26.03
CA VAL A 794 -13.71 1.02 25.86
C VAL A 794 -13.89 1.76 27.19
N GLY A 795 -13.23 1.32 28.26
CA GLY A 795 -13.37 1.92 29.58
C GLY A 795 -12.99 3.40 29.60
N LYS A 796 -11.90 3.77 28.93
CA LYS A 796 -11.45 5.16 28.80
C LYS A 796 -12.43 6.01 27.97
N ALA A 797 -12.88 5.48 26.83
CA ALA A 797 -13.89 6.15 26.01
C ALA A 797 -15.21 6.35 26.76
N LEU A 798 -15.67 5.35 27.53
CA LEU A 798 -16.89 5.46 28.35
C LEU A 798 -16.73 6.45 29.51
N ALA A 799 -15.52 6.67 30.02
CA ALA A 799 -15.26 7.60 31.11
C ALA A 799 -15.46 9.07 30.73
N THR A 800 -15.54 9.40 29.43
CA THR A 800 -15.76 10.78 28.93
C THR A 800 -17.24 11.17 28.82
N VAL A 801 -18.18 10.25 29.11
CA VAL A 801 -19.63 10.51 29.03
C VAL A 801 -20.15 11.14 30.34
N ASP A 802 -20.71 12.35 30.26
CA ASP A 802 -21.32 13.06 31.39
C ASP A 802 -22.85 12.86 31.49
N GLY A 803 -23.32 12.33 32.64
CA GLY A 803 -24.65 12.61 33.21
C GLY A 803 -25.71 11.49 33.29
N SER A 804 -26.12 11.18 34.53
CA SER A 804 -27.47 10.76 34.98
C SER A 804 -28.02 9.34 34.74
N ALA A 805 -27.36 8.27 35.22
CA ALA A 805 -28.03 6.96 35.37
C ALA A 805 -27.43 6.00 36.43
N GLY A 806 -27.96 6.04 37.67
CA GLY A 806 -28.04 4.89 38.61
C GLY A 806 -26.76 4.14 39.00
N GLU A 807 -26.92 2.97 39.67
CA GLU A 807 -25.85 2.11 40.24
C GLU A 807 -24.73 1.71 39.25
N TYR A 808 -24.96 1.84 37.93
CA TYR A 808 -23.98 1.50 36.89
C TYR A 808 -22.91 2.58 36.66
N TYR A 809 -23.19 3.83 37.03
CA TYR A 809 -22.37 5.03 36.77
C TYR A 809 -21.03 5.02 37.53
N MET A 810 -20.98 4.47 38.75
CA MET A 810 -19.76 4.44 39.59
C MET A 810 -18.60 3.61 39.02
N ASN A 811 -18.86 2.66 38.11
CA ASN A 811 -17.81 1.87 37.47
C ASN A 811 -17.30 2.52 36.16
N ILE A 812 -18.10 3.40 35.55
CA ILE A 812 -17.76 4.08 34.29
C ILE A 812 -16.70 5.17 34.56
N HIS A 813 -16.84 5.93 35.64
CA HIS A 813 -15.84 6.93 36.08
C HIS A 813 -14.48 6.35 36.49
N ARG A 814 -14.36 5.03 36.67
CA ARG A 814 -13.07 4.39 37.00
C ARG A 814 -12.25 4.02 35.76
N GLY A 815 -12.78 4.26 34.55
CA GLY A 815 -12.16 3.80 33.31
C GLY A 815 -12.11 2.28 33.20
N ASP A 816 -12.96 1.56 33.95
CA ASP A 816 -12.96 0.10 33.98
C ASP A 816 -13.59 -0.47 32.70
N ASP A 817 -12.81 -1.28 31.98
CA ASP A 817 -13.27 -1.97 30.78
C ASP A 817 -14.46 -2.91 31.04
N PRO A 818 -15.63 -2.66 30.43
CA PRO A 818 -16.80 -3.52 30.58
C PRO A 818 -16.65 -4.80 29.76
N GLY A 819 -17.41 -5.83 30.12
CA GLY A 819 -17.54 -7.00 29.24
C GLY A 819 -18.50 -6.76 28.08
N ARG A 820 -18.32 -7.47 26.96
CA ARG A 820 -19.12 -7.32 25.73
C ARG A 820 -20.63 -7.28 25.94
N ALA A 821 -21.17 -8.20 26.74
CA ALA A 821 -22.60 -8.23 27.08
C ALA A 821 -23.06 -7.00 27.89
N ARG A 822 -22.19 -6.48 28.75
CA ARG A 822 -22.47 -5.26 29.54
C ARG A 822 -22.41 -4.03 28.64
N ALA A 823 -21.42 -3.93 27.76
CA ALA A 823 -21.29 -2.84 26.79
C ALA A 823 -22.47 -2.79 25.80
N ARG A 824 -22.94 -3.93 25.28
CA ARG A 824 -24.19 -4.01 24.48
C ARG A 824 -25.41 -3.52 25.25
N ARG A 825 -25.49 -3.90 26.53
CA ARG A 825 -26.60 -3.46 27.39
C ARG A 825 -26.56 -1.94 27.60
N MET A 826 -25.37 -1.38 27.82
CA MET A 826 -25.14 0.06 27.92
C MET A 826 -25.58 0.78 26.64
N LEU A 827 -25.18 0.32 25.46
CA LEU A 827 -25.63 0.86 24.15
C LEU A 827 -27.16 0.83 23.97
N SER A 828 -27.87 -0.08 24.63
CA SER A 828 -29.34 -0.21 24.52
C SER A 828 -30.13 0.51 25.61
N GLU A 829 -29.52 0.71 26.79
CA GLU A 829 -30.19 1.22 28.00
C GLU A 829 -29.76 2.65 28.36
N LEU A 830 -28.66 3.16 27.80
CA LEU A 830 -28.06 4.46 28.09
C LEU A 830 -27.82 5.24 26.79
N ASP A 831 -27.99 6.56 26.85
CA ASP A 831 -27.54 7.49 25.82
C ASP A 831 -26.06 7.79 26.06
N LEU A 832 -25.18 7.32 25.18
CA LEU A 832 -23.73 7.48 25.29
C LEU A 832 -23.22 8.71 24.52
N GLY A 833 -24.11 9.49 23.92
CA GLY A 833 -23.77 10.72 23.19
C GLY A 833 -22.70 10.49 22.11
N PRO A 834 -21.64 11.31 22.06
CA PRO A 834 -20.62 11.26 20.99
C PRO A 834 -19.76 9.99 21.01
N VAL A 835 -19.75 9.24 22.11
CA VAL A 835 -18.94 8.01 22.27
C VAL A 835 -19.70 6.77 21.79
N GLU A 836 -21.01 6.88 21.55
CA GLU A 836 -21.83 5.76 21.11
C GLU A 836 -21.30 5.06 19.85
N PRO A 837 -20.89 5.77 18.77
CA PRO A 837 -20.37 5.12 17.56
C PRO A 837 -19.07 4.34 17.81
N ILE A 838 -18.18 4.90 18.64
CA ILE A 838 -16.89 4.28 19.00
C ILE A 838 -17.13 2.98 19.78
N VAL A 839 -17.99 3.04 20.80
CA VAL A 839 -18.34 1.86 21.61
C VAL A 839 -19.07 0.83 20.75
N ARG A 840 -19.94 1.27 19.84
CA ARG A 840 -20.67 0.39 18.92
C ARG A 840 -19.72 -0.35 17.98
N GLU A 841 -18.80 0.35 17.32
CA GLU A 841 -17.79 -0.22 16.41
C GLU A 841 -17.02 -1.36 17.11
N VAL A 842 -16.48 -1.11 18.31
CA VAL A 842 -15.67 -2.10 19.04
C VAL A 842 -16.51 -3.27 19.59
N VAL A 843 -17.77 -3.01 19.96
CA VAL A 843 -18.68 -4.03 20.53
C VAL A 843 -19.28 -4.94 19.47
N GLU A 844 -19.58 -4.39 18.30
CA GLU A 844 -20.18 -5.10 17.16
C GLU A 844 -19.11 -5.83 16.34
N ALA A 845 -17.87 -5.35 16.27
CA ALA A 845 -16.77 -6.02 15.59
C ALA A 845 -16.52 -7.45 16.12
N ASP A 846 -16.26 -8.39 15.20
CA ASP A 846 -15.83 -9.77 15.47
C ASP A 846 -14.36 -9.86 15.88
N LEU A 847 -13.97 -8.97 16.80
CA LEU A 847 -12.65 -8.90 17.39
C LEU A 847 -12.69 -9.17 18.89
N CYS A 848 -11.56 -9.52 19.43
CA CYS A 848 -11.25 -9.68 20.85
C CYS A 848 -10.02 -8.83 21.13
N TRP A 849 -9.79 -8.53 22.40
CA TRP A 849 -8.71 -7.63 22.80
C TRP A 849 -7.74 -8.36 23.73
N ASP A 850 -6.46 -8.24 23.42
CA ASP A 850 -5.39 -8.77 24.25
C ASP A 850 -4.39 -7.68 24.60
N GLU A 851 -4.04 -7.58 25.87
CA GLU A 851 -3.15 -6.54 26.40
C GLU A 851 -1.70 -6.91 26.07
N VAL A 852 -0.92 -5.96 25.55
CA VAL A 852 0.51 -6.13 25.30
C VAL A 852 1.26 -6.06 26.64
N VAL A 853 2.07 -7.07 26.95
CA VAL A 853 2.87 -7.14 28.19
C VAL A 853 4.35 -6.88 27.98
N ALA A 854 4.84 -7.05 26.75
CA ALA A 854 6.21 -6.75 26.38
C ALA A 854 6.30 -6.29 24.92
N ALA A 855 7.20 -5.36 24.65
CA ALA A 855 7.53 -4.90 23.30
C ALA A 855 9.05 -4.69 23.20
N VAL A 856 9.75 -5.57 22.48
CA VAL A 856 11.23 -5.68 22.51
C VAL A 856 11.80 -5.66 21.09
N ASP A 857 12.81 -4.82 20.86
CA ASP A 857 13.56 -4.81 19.60
C ASP A 857 14.42 -6.08 19.46
N THR A 858 14.26 -6.80 18.35
CA THR A 858 14.88 -8.12 18.13
C THR A 858 16.00 -8.11 17.10
N GLY A 859 16.36 -6.93 16.56
CA GLY A 859 17.44 -6.77 15.59
C GLY A 859 16.99 -7.01 14.15
N LYS A 860 17.93 -7.30 13.26
CA LYS A 860 17.63 -7.46 11.82
C LYS A 860 17.28 -8.89 11.44
N LYS A 861 16.07 -9.11 10.91
CA LYS A 861 15.58 -10.41 10.43
C LYS A 861 15.02 -10.31 9.02
N GLU A 862 15.03 -11.44 8.31
CA GLU A 862 14.37 -11.56 7.01
C GLU A 862 12.85 -11.45 7.19
N VAL A 863 12.20 -10.71 6.30
CA VAL A 863 10.79 -10.36 6.44
C VAL A 863 10.04 -10.56 5.13
N PHE A 864 8.74 -10.80 5.28
CA PHE A 864 7.81 -11.23 4.24
C PHE A 864 6.53 -10.40 4.37
N ASP A 865 5.79 -10.27 3.28
CA ASP A 865 4.50 -9.57 3.28
C ASP A 865 3.55 -10.10 2.18
N LEU A 866 2.25 -9.82 2.32
CA LEU A 866 1.18 -10.26 1.42
C LEU A 866 0.30 -9.07 1.05
N THR A 867 0.18 -8.73 -0.24
CA THR A 867 -0.71 -7.64 -0.66
C THR A 867 -2.11 -8.19 -0.92
N VAL A 868 -3.04 -7.84 -0.05
CA VAL A 868 -4.48 -8.13 -0.16
C VAL A 868 -5.23 -6.86 -0.62
N PRO A 869 -5.93 -6.89 -1.76
CA PRO A 869 -6.80 -5.81 -2.21
C PRO A 869 -7.98 -5.57 -1.25
N GLU A 870 -8.55 -4.37 -1.29
CA GLU A 870 -9.76 -3.95 -0.54
C GLU A 870 -9.56 -3.83 0.98
N THR A 871 -9.32 -4.94 1.69
CA THR A 871 -9.25 -4.95 3.17
C THR A 871 -7.90 -4.47 3.71
N HIS A 872 -6.85 -4.54 2.90
CA HIS A 872 -5.50 -4.07 3.23
C HIS A 872 -4.90 -4.67 4.52
N ASN A 873 -5.32 -5.87 4.93
CA ASN A 873 -4.81 -6.54 6.14
C ASN A 873 -4.85 -8.07 6.03
N PHE A 874 -4.19 -8.76 6.96
CA PHE A 874 -4.29 -10.21 7.14
C PHE A 874 -4.03 -10.60 8.61
N LEU A 875 -4.35 -11.84 8.97
CA LEU A 875 -4.16 -12.37 10.32
C LEU A 875 -2.77 -12.99 10.50
N ALA A 876 -1.95 -12.43 11.39
CA ALA A 876 -0.58 -12.87 11.69
C ALA A 876 -0.45 -13.32 13.15
N ASN A 877 -0.15 -14.60 13.40
CA ASN A 877 -0.16 -15.24 14.73
C ASN A 877 -1.45 -14.96 15.53
N GLY A 878 -2.57 -14.84 14.81
CA GLY A 878 -3.87 -14.48 15.38
C GLY A 878 -3.95 -13.05 15.92
N ILE A 879 -3.21 -12.11 15.32
CA ILE A 879 -3.31 -10.65 15.52
C ILE A 879 -3.55 -10.01 14.14
N VAL A 880 -4.39 -8.97 14.08
CA VAL A 880 -4.71 -8.28 12.82
C VAL A 880 -3.59 -7.30 12.45
N THR A 881 -2.98 -7.49 11.27
CA THR A 881 -1.83 -6.69 10.79
C THR A 881 -2.09 -6.09 9.41
N HIS A 882 -1.67 -4.85 9.18
CA HIS A 882 -1.85 -4.16 7.91
C HIS A 882 -0.82 -4.59 6.86
N ASN A 883 -1.23 -4.67 5.59
CA ASN A 883 -0.37 -5.08 4.48
C ASN A 883 0.31 -3.93 3.74
N THR A 884 1.34 -4.23 2.94
CA THR A 884 1.90 -3.29 1.98
C THR A 884 0.97 -3.15 0.77
N ALA A 885 0.39 -1.96 0.61
CA ALA A 885 -0.03 -1.48 -0.71
C ALA A 885 1.24 -1.06 -1.46
N ALA A 886 1.55 -1.71 -2.59
CA ALA A 886 2.72 -1.37 -3.39
C ALA A 886 2.40 -1.23 -4.87
N ALA A 887 3.11 -0.27 -5.45
CA ALA A 887 3.15 0.11 -6.84
C ALA A 887 3.41 -1.07 -7.79
N VAL A 888 2.87 -0.92 -9.00
CA VAL A 888 2.73 -1.96 -10.02
C VAL A 888 4.06 -2.19 -10.75
N ARG A 889 4.54 -3.43 -10.72
CA ARG A 889 5.58 -3.95 -11.63
C ARG A 889 4.92 -4.23 -12.97
N ASP A 890 5.49 -3.75 -14.07
CA ASP A 890 4.87 -3.71 -15.38
C ASP A 890 5.84 -4.29 -16.42
N ASP A 891 5.34 -5.05 -17.39
CA ASP A 891 6.09 -5.86 -18.38
C ASP A 891 6.86 -5.03 -19.43
N PHE A 892 7.20 -3.78 -19.11
CA PHE A 892 7.73 -2.77 -20.01
C PHE A 892 9.19 -3.01 -20.47
N GLY A 893 9.80 -4.13 -20.08
CA GLY A 893 11.10 -4.60 -20.58
C GLY A 893 11.25 -6.11 -20.43
N ASP A 894 12.21 -6.72 -21.13
CA ASP A 894 12.52 -8.16 -21.03
C ASP A 894 12.83 -8.58 -19.56
N GLY A 895 11.78 -8.93 -18.81
CA GLY A 895 11.74 -9.72 -17.58
C GLY A 895 12.42 -9.23 -16.30
N GLN A 896 13.26 -8.18 -16.27
CA GLN A 896 14.16 -7.95 -15.11
C GLN A 896 14.46 -6.50 -14.67
N GLN A 897 13.69 -5.47 -15.05
CA GLN A 897 14.04 -4.08 -14.66
C GLN A 897 13.00 -3.32 -13.83
N TRP A 898 13.52 -2.58 -12.84
CA TRP A 898 12.83 -1.60 -12.03
C TRP A 898 12.58 -0.32 -12.83
N THR A 899 11.34 0.18 -12.86
CA THR A 899 10.99 1.46 -13.50
C THR A 899 10.59 2.49 -12.44
N LEU A 900 11.09 3.73 -12.53
CA LEU A 900 10.68 4.84 -11.68
C LEU A 900 9.31 5.39 -12.13
N GLU A 901 8.38 5.54 -11.19
CA GLU A 901 7.15 6.30 -11.41
C GLU A 901 7.29 7.70 -10.80
N ALA A 902 6.85 8.72 -11.54
CA ALA A 902 6.86 10.11 -11.09
C ALA A 902 5.79 10.34 -10.00
N GLY A 903 6.20 10.89 -8.86
CA GLY A 903 5.29 11.28 -7.78
C GLY A 903 4.50 12.56 -8.11
N ALA A 904 3.47 12.87 -7.30
CA ALA A 904 2.55 13.99 -7.53
C ALA A 904 3.25 15.35 -7.77
N LEU A 905 4.33 15.64 -7.05
CA LEU A 905 5.09 16.90 -7.20
C LEU A 905 5.88 16.99 -8.52
N VAL A 906 6.27 15.84 -9.08
CA VAL A 906 6.98 15.76 -10.37
C VAL A 906 5.97 15.88 -11.52
N LEU A 907 4.81 15.23 -11.38
CA LEU A 907 3.70 15.36 -12.33
C LEU A 907 3.14 16.79 -12.39
N ALA A 908 3.22 17.54 -11.29
CA ALA A 908 2.78 18.93 -11.22
C ALA A 908 3.83 19.97 -11.67
N ASP A 909 4.94 19.58 -12.33
CA ASP A 909 6.00 20.52 -12.74
C ASP A 909 5.43 21.70 -13.57
N GLN A 910 5.82 22.92 -13.20
CA GLN A 910 5.30 24.21 -13.70
C GLN A 910 3.81 24.50 -13.42
N GLY A 911 3.14 23.66 -12.63
CA GLY A 911 1.74 23.80 -12.21
C GLY A 911 1.57 24.00 -10.71
N ILE A 912 0.41 23.56 -10.19
CA ILE A 912 0.08 23.56 -8.76
C ILE A 912 -0.11 22.11 -8.26
N ALA A 913 0.60 21.74 -7.21
CA ALA A 913 0.33 20.55 -6.44
C ALA A 913 -0.61 20.90 -5.28
N ALA A 914 -1.83 20.37 -5.29
CA ALA A 914 -2.80 20.49 -4.21
C ALA A 914 -2.72 19.25 -3.32
N VAL A 915 -2.29 19.42 -2.07
CA VAL A 915 -2.08 18.32 -1.12
C VAL A 915 -3.00 18.51 0.08
N ASP A 916 -3.97 17.61 0.24
CA ASP A 916 -4.86 17.60 1.40
C ASP A 916 -4.32 16.70 2.52
N GLU A 917 -4.73 16.93 3.76
CA GLU A 917 -4.27 16.21 4.96
C GLU A 917 -2.74 16.10 5.08
N LEU A 918 -2.04 17.23 4.88
CA LEU A 918 -0.58 17.29 4.93
C LEU A 918 -0.02 16.85 6.30
N ASP A 919 -0.80 17.04 7.38
CA ASP A 919 -0.49 16.54 8.73
C ASP A 919 -0.42 15.01 8.83
N LYS A 920 -1.14 14.28 7.96
CA LYS A 920 -1.17 12.81 7.94
C LYS A 920 -0.10 12.17 7.04
N MET A 921 0.76 12.97 6.44
CA MET A 921 1.83 12.51 5.56
C MET A 921 2.94 11.78 6.33
N ARG A 922 3.56 10.74 5.74
CA ARG A 922 4.68 10.00 6.35
C ARG A 922 5.95 10.87 6.43
N SER A 923 6.82 10.60 7.41
CA SER A 923 8.07 11.37 7.60
C SER A 923 9.04 11.31 6.43
N GLU A 924 9.06 10.20 5.67
CA GLU A 924 9.89 10.02 4.47
C GLU A 924 9.43 10.92 3.33
N ASP A 925 8.12 11.03 3.10
CA ASP A 925 7.53 11.91 2.09
C ASP A 925 7.68 13.39 2.50
N ARG A 926 7.56 13.71 3.80
CA ARG A 926 7.90 15.04 4.34
C ARG A 926 9.37 15.41 4.05
N SER A 927 10.28 14.44 4.11
CA SER A 927 11.70 14.63 3.78
C SER A 927 11.90 14.98 2.30
N ALA A 928 11.26 14.26 1.39
CA ALA A 928 11.29 14.55 -0.04
C ALA A 928 10.71 15.94 -0.36
N MET A 929 9.67 16.38 0.36
CA MET A 929 9.11 17.72 0.21
C MET A 929 10.09 18.84 0.58
N HIS A 930 11.01 18.62 1.54
CA HIS A 930 12.01 19.63 1.87
C HIS A 930 12.95 19.95 0.71
N GLU A 931 13.33 18.93 -0.05
CA GLU A 931 14.15 19.07 -1.25
C GLU A 931 13.33 19.68 -2.39
N ALA A 932 12.13 19.16 -2.64
CA ALA A 932 11.24 19.63 -3.70
C ALA A 932 10.88 21.11 -3.56
N LEU A 933 10.49 21.55 -2.36
CA LEU A 933 10.06 22.94 -2.11
C LEU A 933 11.26 23.90 -2.14
N GLU A 934 12.45 23.48 -1.71
CA GLU A 934 13.61 24.37 -1.68
C GLU A 934 14.34 24.45 -3.03
N GLN A 935 14.63 23.28 -3.63
CA GLN A 935 15.49 23.15 -4.79
C GLN A 935 14.70 23.00 -6.10
N GLN A 936 13.39 22.80 -6.03
CA GLN A 936 12.52 22.49 -7.18
C GLN A 936 12.99 21.26 -7.98
N LYS A 937 13.63 20.32 -7.26
CA LYS A 937 14.17 19.06 -7.77
C LYS A 937 14.09 18.00 -6.67
N ILE A 938 13.97 16.75 -7.08
CA ILE A 938 13.98 15.58 -6.19
C ILE A 938 15.05 14.63 -6.69
N SER A 939 16.03 14.33 -5.85
CA SER A 939 17.04 13.30 -6.15
C SER A 939 16.54 11.93 -5.67
N VAL A 940 16.45 10.97 -6.60
CA VAL A 940 16.04 9.61 -6.31
C VAL A 940 17.22 8.67 -6.55
N SER A 941 17.60 7.97 -5.48
CA SER A 941 18.60 6.89 -5.48
C SER A 941 17.94 5.62 -4.97
N LYS A 942 17.28 4.86 -5.85
CA LYS A 942 16.58 3.60 -5.50
C LYS A 942 16.84 2.51 -6.55
N ALA A 943 17.02 1.27 -6.11
CA ALA A 943 17.21 0.08 -6.98
C ALA A 943 18.28 0.27 -8.08
N GLY A 944 19.41 0.91 -7.73
CA GLY A 944 20.50 1.21 -8.68
C GLY A 944 20.27 2.40 -9.61
N ILE A 945 19.08 3.03 -9.58
CA ILE A 945 18.75 4.20 -10.39
C ILE A 945 19.07 5.47 -9.60
N ASN A 946 20.00 6.28 -10.14
CA ASN A 946 20.31 7.62 -9.65
C ASN A 946 19.78 8.64 -10.66
N ALA A 947 18.62 9.23 -10.36
CA ALA A 947 17.98 10.23 -11.22
C ALA A 947 17.66 11.51 -10.43
N THR A 948 17.62 12.65 -11.12
CA THR A 948 17.16 13.92 -10.54
C THR A 948 15.93 14.37 -11.31
N LEU A 949 14.76 14.30 -10.68
CA LEU A 949 13.49 14.70 -11.25
C LEU A 949 13.25 16.18 -10.98
N LYS A 950 12.65 16.90 -11.94
CA LYS A 950 12.27 18.31 -11.78
C LYS A 950 10.92 18.38 -11.05
N SER A 951 10.75 19.36 -10.16
CA SER A 951 9.51 19.57 -9.40
C SER A 951 9.25 21.07 -9.18
N ARG A 952 9.30 21.85 -10.26
CA ARG A 952 9.10 23.31 -10.32
C ARG A 952 7.63 23.66 -10.18
N CYS A 953 6.98 23.21 -9.11
CA CYS A 953 5.56 23.44 -8.86
C CYS A 953 5.33 24.39 -7.67
N SER A 954 4.18 25.06 -7.68
CA SER A 954 3.63 25.72 -6.49
C SER A 954 2.91 24.68 -5.63
N LEU A 955 3.04 24.77 -4.31
CA LEU A 955 2.38 23.83 -3.38
C LEU A 955 1.23 24.56 -2.68
N LEU A 956 0.04 23.99 -2.75
CA LEU A 956 -1.09 24.37 -1.92
C LEU A 956 -1.42 23.21 -0.98
N GLY A 957 -1.09 23.37 0.30
CA GLY A 957 -1.37 22.38 1.32
C GLY A 957 -2.62 22.71 2.12
N ALA A 958 -3.35 21.68 2.55
CA ALA A 958 -4.31 21.77 3.63
C ALA A 958 -3.91 20.82 4.77
N ALA A 959 -4.04 21.27 6.01
CA ALA A 959 -3.72 20.50 7.21
C ALA A 959 -4.76 20.75 8.32
N ASN A 960 -4.85 19.81 9.25
CA ASN A 960 -5.64 19.96 10.47
C ASN A 960 -4.72 20.20 11.70
N PRO A 961 -5.21 20.90 12.74
CA PRO A 961 -4.47 21.04 13.99
C PRO A 961 -4.35 19.69 14.71
N LYS A 962 -3.35 19.56 15.60
CA LYS A 962 -2.96 18.30 16.25
C LYS A 962 -4.11 17.56 16.95
N TYR A 963 -5.01 18.29 17.61
CA TYR A 963 -6.16 17.74 18.35
C TYR A 963 -7.48 17.86 17.58
N GLY A 964 -7.43 18.03 16.26
CA GLY A 964 -8.60 18.16 15.40
C GLY A 964 -9.21 19.56 15.38
N ARG A 965 -9.30 20.26 16.52
CA ARG A 965 -9.72 21.67 16.59
C ARG A 965 -8.69 22.56 17.28
N PHE A 966 -8.70 23.85 16.98
CA PHE A 966 -7.88 24.83 17.68
C PHE A 966 -8.38 25.07 19.12
N ASP A 967 -7.46 24.98 20.08
CA ASP A 967 -7.67 25.42 21.46
C ASP A 967 -7.40 26.92 21.56
N HIS A 968 -8.39 27.67 22.07
CA HIS A 968 -8.29 29.12 22.28
C HIS A 968 -7.40 29.52 23.45
N TYR A 969 -6.99 28.59 24.30
CA TYR A 969 -6.13 28.86 25.46
C TYR A 969 -4.65 28.53 25.21
N GLU A 970 -4.32 28.02 24.02
CA GLU A 970 -2.97 27.63 23.62
C GLU A 970 -2.53 28.39 22.36
N PRO A 971 -1.24 28.75 22.22
CA PRO A 971 -0.76 29.39 21.00
C PRO A 971 -0.95 28.47 19.78
N ILE A 972 -1.39 29.05 18.66
CA ILE A 972 -1.65 28.31 17.42
C ILE A 972 -0.39 27.58 16.92
N SER A 973 0.80 28.12 17.16
CA SER A 973 2.07 27.54 16.73
C SER A 973 2.39 26.17 17.35
N GLU A 974 1.97 25.92 18.60
CA GLU A 974 2.19 24.62 19.27
C GLU A 974 1.20 23.54 18.80
N GLN A 975 0.10 23.98 18.20
CA GLN A 975 -0.99 23.13 17.74
C GLN A 975 -0.81 22.65 16.29
N ILE A 976 0.24 23.10 15.59
CA ILE A 976 0.58 22.69 14.22
C ILE A 976 1.59 21.54 14.25
N ASP A 977 1.19 20.36 13.79
CA ASP A 977 2.04 19.16 13.73
C ASP A 977 2.99 19.13 12.51
N LEU A 978 3.78 20.19 12.33
CA LEU A 978 4.75 20.30 11.23
C LEU A 978 6.11 20.79 11.74
N GLU A 979 7.19 20.26 11.15
CA GLU A 979 8.55 20.68 11.51
C GLU A 979 8.77 22.18 11.18
N PRO A 980 9.43 22.96 12.05
CA PRO A 980 9.72 24.39 11.79
C PRO A 980 10.44 24.64 10.46
N ALA A 981 11.27 23.68 10.03
CA ALA A 981 11.95 23.72 8.75
C ALA A 981 10.95 23.72 7.56
N LEU A 982 9.85 22.98 7.66
CA LEU A 982 8.80 22.90 6.63
C LEU A 982 7.92 24.15 6.66
N ILE A 983 7.51 24.60 7.85
CA ILE A 983 6.74 25.83 8.07
C ILE A 983 7.44 27.04 7.44
N SER A 984 8.76 27.16 7.64
CA SER A 984 9.55 28.27 7.08
C SER A 984 9.66 28.30 5.55
N ARG A 985 9.26 27.22 4.85
CA ARG A 985 9.28 27.12 3.37
C ARG A 985 7.98 27.58 2.74
N PHE A 986 6.90 27.65 3.51
CA PHE A 986 5.64 28.24 3.07
C PHE A 986 5.74 29.76 3.08
N ASP A 987 5.37 30.36 1.95
CA ASP A 987 5.34 31.80 1.78
C ASP A 987 4.17 32.39 2.60
N LEU A 988 3.00 31.74 2.59
CA LEU A 988 1.80 32.11 3.35
C LEU A 988 1.21 30.92 4.13
N ILE A 989 0.76 31.18 5.37
CA ILE A 989 0.11 30.19 6.24
C ILE A 989 -1.15 30.83 6.81
N PHE A 990 -2.33 30.34 6.43
CA PHE A 990 -3.60 30.84 6.95
C PHE A 990 -4.18 29.87 7.97
N THR A 991 -4.74 30.42 9.03
CA THR A 991 -5.41 29.65 10.08
C THR A 991 -6.90 29.94 10.01
N VAL A 992 -7.69 28.88 9.78
CA VAL A 992 -9.14 28.96 9.60
C VAL A 992 -9.81 28.36 10.82
N THR A 993 -10.34 29.20 11.70
CA THR A 993 -11.02 28.78 12.94
C THR A 993 -12.54 28.83 12.78
N ASP A 994 -13.23 27.79 13.24
CA ASP A 994 -14.69 27.74 13.30
C ASP A 994 -15.20 28.34 14.61
N GLN A 995 -15.40 29.67 14.62
CA GLN A 995 -15.95 30.39 15.77
C GLN A 995 -17.42 30.73 15.52
N PRO A 996 -18.36 30.34 16.42
CA PRO A 996 -19.78 30.62 16.25
C PRO A 996 -20.05 32.13 16.34
N ASP A 997 -20.59 32.69 15.26
CA ASP A 997 -20.90 34.12 15.12
C ASP A 997 -22.27 34.25 14.44
N GLU A 998 -23.28 34.75 15.17
CA GLU A 998 -24.67 34.78 14.71
C GLU A 998 -24.86 35.54 13.39
N GLU A 999 -24.08 36.60 13.14
CA GLU A 999 -24.18 37.37 11.90
C GLU A 999 -23.49 36.64 10.75
N LYS A 1000 -22.29 36.08 10.97
CA LYS A 1000 -21.56 35.32 9.94
C LYS A 1000 -22.26 34.01 9.58
N ASP A 1001 -22.72 33.27 10.58
CA ASP A 1001 -23.40 31.97 10.39
C ASP A 1001 -24.72 32.14 9.63
N ARG A 1002 -25.44 33.23 9.88
CA ARG A 1002 -26.65 33.58 9.13
C ARG A 1002 -26.36 33.83 7.66
N ASN A 1003 -25.34 34.64 7.37
CA ASN A 1003 -24.96 34.95 6.00
C ASN A 1003 -24.42 33.71 5.26
N LEU A 1004 -23.61 32.89 5.94
CA LEU A 1004 -23.12 31.61 5.44
C LEU A 1004 -24.28 30.66 5.10
N ALA A 1005 -25.25 30.52 6.01
CA ALA A 1005 -26.42 29.67 5.79
C ALA A 1005 -27.28 30.17 4.62
N GLU A 1006 -27.50 31.48 4.53
CA GLU A 1006 -28.23 32.09 3.40
C GLU A 1006 -27.51 31.83 2.07
N HIS A 1007 -26.18 31.95 2.06
CA HIS A 1007 -25.35 31.68 0.88
C HIS A 1007 -25.43 30.21 0.43
N ILE A 1008 -25.32 29.27 1.37
CA ILE A 1008 -25.41 27.81 1.08
C ILE A 1008 -26.79 27.44 0.54
N ILE A 1009 -27.86 27.96 1.16
CA ILE A 1009 -29.24 27.70 0.71
C ILE A 1009 -29.47 28.26 -0.70
N THR A 1010 -28.98 29.48 -0.96
CA THR A 1010 -29.11 30.13 -2.28
C THR A 1010 -28.36 29.35 -3.37
N THR A 1011 -27.13 28.91 -3.06
CA THR A 1011 -26.30 28.10 -3.96
C THR A 1011 -26.97 26.75 -4.28
N ASN A 1012 -27.47 26.05 -3.28
CA ASN A 1012 -28.18 24.77 -3.48
C ASN A 1012 -29.47 24.96 -4.30
N TYR A 1013 -30.23 26.01 -4.01
CA TYR A 1013 -31.47 26.30 -4.75
C TYR A 1013 -31.20 26.61 -6.23
N ALA A 1014 -30.15 27.36 -6.54
CA ALA A 1014 -29.72 27.58 -7.92
C ALA A 1014 -29.32 26.26 -8.61
N GLY A 1015 -28.60 25.36 -7.91
CA GLY A 1015 -28.27 24.03 -8.41
C GLY A 1015 -29.48 23.14 -8.68
N GLU A 1016 -30.50 23.17 -7.80
CA GLU A 1016 -31.76 22.45 -7.99
C GLU A 1016 -32.51 22.93 -9.25
N LEU A 1017 -32.55 24.24 -9.49
CA LEU A 1017 -33.20 24.83 -10.67
C LEU A 1017 -32.48 24.44 -11.98
N THR A 1018 -31.15 24.43 -11.98
CA THR A 1018 -30.33 23.99 -13.13
C THR A 1018 -30.56 22.51 -13.43
N THR A 1019 -30.60 21.65 -12.40
CA THR A 1019 -30.85 20.21 -12.56
C THR A 1019 -32.27 19.93 -13.09
N GLN A 1020 -33.28 20.64 -12.58
CA GLN A 1020 -34.66 20.50 -13.07
C GLN A 1020 -34.81 20.91 -14.54
N ARG A 1021 -34.03 21.88 -15.02
CA ARG A 1021 -34.00 22.30 -16.43
C ARG A 1021 -33.46 21.21 -17.36
N GLU A 1022 -32.47 20.44 -16.92
CA GLU A 1022 -31.84 19.38 -17.72
C GLU A 1022 -32.66 18.08 -17.73
N GLU A 1023 -33.26 17.72 -16.60
CA GLU A 1023 -33.93 16.42 -16.41
C GLU A 1023 -35.46 16.46 -16.65
N MET A 1024 -36.12 17.62 -16.62
CA MET A 1024 -37.59 17.72 -16.76
C MET A 1024 -38.07 18.49 -18.01
N THR A 1025 -38.90 17.83 -18.83
CA THR A 1025 -39.50 18.40 -20.04
C THR A 1025 -40.62 19.44 -19.81
N SER A 1026 -41.10 19.60 -18.56
CA SER A 1026 -42.20 20.52 -18.22
C SER A 1026 -41.86 21.27 -16.92
N LEU A 1027 -41.57 22.56 -17.05
CA LEU A 1027 -41.22 23.43 -15.93
C LEU A 1027 -42.45 24.21 -15.45
N GLU A 1028 -42.69 24.26 -14.13
CA GLU A 1028 -43.62 25.21 -13.49
C GLU A 1028 -42.97 26.58 -13.21
N VAL A 1029 -41.65 26.70 -13.42
CA VAL A 1029 -40.83 27.89 -13.16
C VAL A 1029 -40.47 28.59 -14.48
N SER A 1030 -40.46 29.92 -14.51
CA SER A 1030 -40.15 30.68 -15.72
C SER A 1030 -38.64 30.69 -16.03
N ALA A 1031 -38.27 30.75 -17.31
CA ALA A 1031 -36.86 30.80 -17.72
C ALA A 1031 -36.12 32.02 -17.16
N ASP A 1032 -36.82 33.14 -17.00
CA ASP A 1032 -36.28 34.39 -16.46
C ASP A 1032 -35.94 34.27 -14.95
N GLU A 1033 -36.77 33.56 -14.16
CA GLU A 1033 -36.50 33.29 -12.73
C GLU A 1033 -35.28 32.38 -12.52
N ILE A 1034 -35.05 31.43 -13.45
CA ILE A 1034 -33.88 30.55 -13.41
C ILE A 1034 -32.61 31.33 -13.73
N GLU A 1035 -32.64 32.20 -14.75
CA GLU A 1035 -31.49 33.00 -15.17
C GLU A 1035 -31.09 34.03 -14.11
N GLU A 1036 -32.06 34.68 -13.45
CA GLU A 1036 -31.81 35.65 -12.37
C GLU A 1036 -31.18 34.99 -11.12
N MET A 1037 -31.63 33.78 -10.75
CA MET A 1037 -31.08 33.03 -9.61
C MET A 1037 -29.70 32.42 -9.92
N THR A 1038 -29.49 31.90 -11.14
CA THR A 1038 -28.21 31.30 -11.55
C THR A 1038 -27.11 32.36 -11.64
N ALA A 1039 -27.44 33.57 -12.13
CA ALA A 1039 -26.51 34.69 -12.19
C ALA A 1039 -26.01 35.20 -10.81
N THR A 1040 -26.67 34.80 -9.71
CA THR A 1040 -26.22 35.15 -8.36
C THR A 1040 -25.10 34.22 -7.85
N VAL A 1041 -24.95 33.04 -8.47
CA VAL A 1041 -24.03 31.97 -8.05
C VAL A 1041 -22.93 31.71 -9.08
N ASP A 1042 -23.17 32.06 -10.34
CA ASP A 1042 -22.16 31.99 -11.39
C ASP A 1042 -20.96 32.90 -11.07
N PRO A 1043 -19.72 32.44 -11.36
CA PRO A 1043 -18.54 33.25 -11.13
C PRO A 1043 -18.56 34.50 -12.03
N GLU A 1044 -18.11 35.63 -11.50
CA GLU A 1044 -18.02 36.88 -12.28
C GLU A 1044 -17.12 36.75 -13.51
N ILE A 1045 -16.11 35.87 -13.44
CA ILE A 1045 -15.24 35.50 -14.53
C ILE A 1045 -15.36 33.99 -14.72
N ASP A 1046 -15.81 33.59 -15.91
CA ASP A 1046 -15.86 32.19 -16.30
C ASP A 1046 -14.49 31.51 -16.13
N ALA A 1047 -14.50 30.26 -15.66
CA ALA A 1047 -13.28 29.53 -15.34
C ALA A 1047 -12.35 29.34 -16.56
N GLU A 1048 -12.90 29.17 -17.77
CA GLU A 1048 -12.11 29.04 -18.99
C GLU A 1048 -11.43 30.36 -19.34
N LEU A 1049 -12.16 31.47 -19.24
CA LEU A 1049 -11.60 32.80 -19.46
C LEU A 1049 -10.55 33.15 -18.40
N LEU A 1050 -10.78 32.76 -17.14
CA LEU A 1050 -9.83 32.99 -16.04
C LEU A 1050 -8.53 32.21 -16.25
N ARG A 1051 -8.63 30.95 -16.70
CA ARG A 1051 -7.47 30.13 -17.09
C ARG A 1051 -6.68 30.79 -18.23
N LYS A 1052 -7.38 31.26 -19.27
CA LYS A 1052 -6.81 32.04 -20.39
C LYS A 1052 -6.12 33.32 -19.92
N TYR A 1053 -6.73 34.04 -18.99
CA TYR A 1053 -6.16 35.23 -18.37
C TYR A 1053 -4.84 34.89 -17.68
N ILE A 1054 -4.81 33.89 -16.80
CA ILE A 1054 -3.62 33.52 -16.03
C ILE A 1054 -2.45 33.16 -16.96
N ALA A 1055 -2.71 32.36 -18.00
CA ALA A 1055 -1.69 32.01 -18.97
C ALA A 1055 -1.17 33.24 -19.75
N TYR A 1056 -2.09 34.09 -20.24
CA TYR A 1056 -1.74 35.32 -20.94
C TYR A 1056 -0.88 36.25 -20.09
N ALA A 1057 -1.21 36.39 -18.80
CA ALA A 1057 -0.47 37.22 -17.86
C ALA A 1057 0.94 36.67 -17.58
N LYS A 1058 1.08 35.34 -17.41
CA LYS A 1058 2.39 34.69 -17.18
C LYS A 1058 3.33 34.83 -18.38
N GLN A 1059 2.80 34.76 -19.60
CA GLN A 1059 3.58 34.89 -20.84
C GLN A 1059 4.02 36.33 -21.11
N ASN A 1060 3.13 37.31 -20.92
CA ASN A 1060 3.36 38.66 -21.43
C ASN A 1060 3.88 39.65 -20.37
N CYS A 1061 3.66 39.39 -19.08
CA CYS A 1061 3.95 40.36 -18.03
C CYS A 1061 5.16 39.96 -17.16
N HIS A 1062 6.16 40.84 -17.13
CA HIS A 1062 7.43 40.65 -16.41
C HIS A 1062 7.71 41.83 -15.47
N PRO A 1063 6.95 41.95 -14.36
CA PRO A 1063 6.95 43.14 -13.52
C PRO A 1063 8.29 43.47 -12.88
N ARG A 1064 8.57 44.78 -12.80
CA ARG A 1064 9.75 45.33 -12.09
C ARG A 1064 9.32 46.25 -10.95
N MET A 1065 9.96 46.09 -9.80
CA MET A 1065 9.67 46.92 -8.63
C MET A 1065 10.15 48.37 -8.77
N THR A 1066 9.22 49.29 -8.51
CA THR A 1066 9.52 50.71 -8.31
C THR A 1066 10.32 50.95 -7.02
N GLU A 1067 10.99 52.10 -6.91
CA GLU A 1067 11.72 52.45 -5.69
C GLU A 1067 10.78 52.61 -4.48
N GLU A 1068 9.58 53.14 -4.69
CA GLU A 1068 8.57 53.34 -3.66
C GLU A 1068 8.09 52.00 -3.07
N ALA A 1069 7.72 51.04 -3.92
CA ALA A 1069 7.34 49.68 -3.50
C ALA A 1069 8.49 48.96 -2.76
N ARG A 1070 9.73 49.08 -3.27
CA ARG A 1070 10.90 48.48 -2.63
C ARG A 1070 11.17 49.06 -1.24
N ASN A 1071 10.99 50.37 -1.07
CA ASN A 1071 11.13 51.02 0.23
C ASN A 1071 10.05 50.54 1.20
N ALA A 1072 8.78 50.48 0.77
CA ALA A 1072 7.68 50.00 1.61
C ALA A 1072 7.90 48.57 2.11
N ILE A 1073 8.28 47.64 1.22
CA ILE A 1073 8.57 46.24 1.58
C ILE A 1073 9.78 46.14 2.50
N ARG A 1074 10.85 46.89 2.21
CA ARG A 1074 12.04 46.92 3.08
C ARG A 1074 11.69 47.41 4.47
N ASP A 1075 10.97 48.52 4.57
CA ASP A 1075 10.65 49.15 5.85
C ASP A 1075 9.71 48.26 6.67
N PHE A 1076 8.74 47.61 6.03
CA PHE A 1076 7.90 46.58 6.66
C PHE A 1076 8.70 45.37 7.12
N TYR A 1077 9.59 44.82 6.30
CA TYR A 1077 10.43 43.67 6.68
C TYR A 1077 11.37 44.00 7.85
N VAL A 1078 11.97 45.20 7.85
CA VAL A 1078 12.84 45.65 8.95
C VAL A 1078 12.05 45.84 10.23
N ASP A 1079 10.87 46.46 10.16
CA ASP A 1079 9.95 46.59 11.30
C ASP A 1079 9.57 45.21 11.86
N LEU A 1080 9.16 44.29 10.98
CA LEU A 1080 8.78 42.93 11.35
C LEU A 1080 9.95 42.16 12.01
N ARG A 1081 11.15 42.27 11.45
CA ARG A 1081 12.35 41.62 12.01
C ARG A 1081 12.79 42.24 13.33
N SER A 1082 12.65 43.56 13.48
CA SER A 1082 12.96 44.25 14.74
C SER A 1082 12.02 43.86 15.88
N LYS A 1083 10.78 43.48 15.54
CA LYS A 1083 9.80 42.93 16.48
C LYS A 1083 9.99 41.43 16.77
N GLY A 1084 10.74 40.71 15.94
CA GLY A 1084 10.98 39.26 16.06
C GLY A 1084 12.45 38.89 16.24
N THR A 1085 13.22 39.66 17.02
CA THR A 1085 14.68 39.45 17.20
C THR A 1085 15.06 38.51 18.34
N ASP A 1086 14.09 37.92 19.04
CA ASP A 1086 14.33 36.92 20.09
C ASP A 1086 14.37 35.50 19.51
N GLU A 1087 15.27 34.65 20.04
CA GLU A 1087 15.62 33.32 19.49
C GLU A 1087 14.46 32.29 19.49
N ASP A 1088 13.37 32.54 20.23
CA ASP A 1088 12.24 31.61 20.39
C ASP A 1088 10.88 32.18 19.91
N SER A 1089 10.87 33.07 18.90
CA SER A 1089 9.61 33.48 18.24
C SER A 1089 8.96 32.28 17.54
N ALA A 1090 7.66 32.05 17.76
CA ALA A 1090 6.87 30.94 17.20
C ALA A 1090 7.05 30.70 15.69
N VAL A 1091 7.30 31.75 14.90
CA VAL A 1091 7.75 31.66 13.50
C VAL A 1091 8.92 32.62 13.29
N PRO A 1092 10.15 32.12 13.04
CA PRO A 1092 11.30 33.00 12.81
C PRO A 1092 11.11 33.81 11.52
N VAL A 1093 11.21 35.14 11.61
CA VAL A 1093 11.14 36.05 10.46
C VAL A 1093 12.44 35.95 9.67
N THR A 1094 12.51 34.95 8.78
CA THR A 1094 13.67 34.70 7.92
C THR A 1094 13.72 35.62 6.70
N ALA A 1095 14.86 35.69 6.02
CA ALA A 1095 14.98 36.36 4.74
C ALA A 1095 14.03 35.79 3.65
N ARG A 1096 13.53 34.55 3.81
CA ARG A 1096 12.55 33.96 2.89
C ARG A 1096 11.23 34.72 2.85
N LYS A 1097 10.80 35.32 3.98
CA LYS A 1097 9.58 36.16 4.00
C LYS A 1097 9.73 37.44 3.18
N LEU A 1098 10.96 37.99 3.07
CA LEU A 1098 11.22 39.10 2.17
C LEU A 1098 11.08 38.66 0.70
N GLU A 1099 11.56 37.47 0.36
CA GLU A 1099 11.37 36.91 -0.99
C GLU A 1099 9.89 36.64 -1.30
N ALA A 1100 9.12 36.14 -0.33
CA ALA A 1100 7.68 35.95 -0.44
C ALA A 1100 6.95 37.27 -0.74
N LEU A 1101 7.25 38.35 -0.01
CA LEU A 1101 6.71 39.69 -0.27
C LEU A 1101 7.01 40.14 -1.71
N VAL A 1102 8.23 39.91 -2.19
CA VAL A 1102 8.61 40.26 -3.57
C VAL A 1102 7.81 39.45 -4.59
N ARG A 1103 7.70 38.14 -4.42
CA ARG A 1103 6.95 37.25 -5.34
C ARG A 1103 5.46 37.61 -5.37
N LEU A 1104 4.85 37.85 -4.20
CA LEU A 1104 3.44 38.23 -4.09
C LEU A 1104 3.17 39.60 -4.73
N SER A 1105 4.06 40.58 -4.57
CA SER A 1105 3.87 41.89 -5.22
C SER A 1105 4.05 41.83 -6.74
N GLU A 1106 4.95 40.96 -7.23
CA GLU A 1106 5.05 40.66 -8.66
C GLU A 1106 3.79 39.96 -9.19
N ALA A 1107 3.25 38.99 -8.45
CA ALA A 1107 1.99 38.34 -8.80
C ALA A 1107 0.82 39.33 -8.82
N SER A 1108 0.75 40.26 -7.86
CA SER A 1108 -0.26 41.34 -7.82
C SER A 1108 -0.18 42.20 -9.09
N ALA A 1109 1.02 42.63 -9.48
CA ALA A 1109 1.21 43.39 -10.72
C ALA A 1109 0.81 42.60 -11.99
N ARG A 1110 0.98 41.27 -12.00
CA ARG A 1110 0.54 40.42 -13.11
C ARG A 1110 -0.98 40.32 -13.23
N VAL A 1111 -1.73 40.35 -12.13
CA VAL A 1111 -3.20 40.36 -12.16
C VAL A 1111 -3.70 41.55 -12.99
N ARG A 1112 -3.09 42.72 -12.84
CA ARG A 1112 -3.42 43.94 -13.61
C ARG A 1112 -2.68 44.07 -14.95
N LEU A 1113 -2.02 43.00 -15.42
CA LEU A 1113 -1.20 42.97 -16.65
C LEU A 1113 -0.15 44.09 -16.73
N SER A 1114 0.44 44.48 -15.58
CA SER A 1114 1.44 45.55 -15.52
C SER A 1114 2.85 44.99 -15.44
N ASP A 1115 3.77 45.60 -16.20
CA ASP A 1115 5.21 45.35 -16.12
C ASP A 1115 5.90 46.14 -14.99
N THR A 1116 5.14 46.75 -14.09
CA THR A 1116 5.67 47.50 -12.94
C THR A 1116 4.94 47.17 -11.66
N VAL A 1117 5.67 46.97 -10.56
CA VAL A 1117 5.07 46.82 -9.23
C VAL A 1117 4.95 48.21 -8.60
N GLU A 1118 3.71 48.63 -8.36
CA GLU A 1118 3.40 49.94 -7.77
C GLU A 1118 3.33 49.85 -6.24
N LEU A 1119 3.22 51.01 -5.57
CA LEU A 1119 3.11 51.08 -4.12
C LEU A 1119 1.85 50.35 -3.63
N GLU A 1120 0.73 50.48 -4.35
CA GLU A 1120 -0.54 49.82 -4.01
C GLU A 1120 -0.43 48.29 -4.03
N ASP A 1121 0.34 47.72 -4.96
CA ASP A 1121 0.63 46.28 -5.02
C ASP A 1121 1.43 45.82 -3.80
N ALA A 1122 2.37 46.64 -3.32
CA ALA A 1122 3.14 46.36 -2.12
C ALA A 1122 2.28 46.47 -0.85
N GLU A 1123 1.41 47.48 -0.75
CA GLU A 1123 0.54 47.69 0.40
C GLU A 1123 -0.47 46.54 0.57
N ARG A 1124 -1.11 46.09 -0.51
CA ARG A 1124 -2.03 44.93 -0.50
C ARG A 1124 -1.34 43.66 0.00
N VAL A 1125 -0.13 43.41 -0.48
CA VAL A 1125 0.65 42.24 -0.07
C VAL A 1125 1.10 42.34 1.38
N ILE A 1126 1.48 43.54 1.84
CA ILE A 1126 1.80 43.79 3.25
C ILE A 1126 0.57 43.51 4.14
N GLU A 1127 -0.64 43.85 3.68
CA GLU A 1127 -1.88 43.57 4.40
C GLU A 1127 -2.16 42.07 4.51
N ILE A 1128 -2.04 41.32 3.41
CA ILE A 1128 -2.20 39.85 3.40
C ILE A 1128 -1.20 39.20 4.37
N VAL A 1129 0.08 39.57 4.28
CA VAL A 1129 1.12 39.01 5.16
C VAL A 1129 0.92 39.43 6.61
N ARG A 1130 0.45 40.66 6.86
CA ARG A 1130 0.14 41.12 8.22
C ARG A 1130 -1.00 40.31 8.83
N SER A 1131 -2.07 40.08 8.07
CA SER A 1131 -3.21 39.27 8.54
C SER A 1131 -2.78 37.86 8.91
N CYS A 1132 -2.05 37.19 8.01
CA CYS A 1132 -1.43 35.88 8.24
C CYS A 1132 -0.56 35.83 9.52
N LEU A 1133 0.16 36.90 9.85
CA LEU A 1133 0.99 36.96 11.06
C LEU A 1133 0.21 37.37 12.31
N GLN A 1134 -0.88 38.11 12.17
CA GLN A 1134 -1.77 38.46 13.28
C GLN A 1134 -2.49 37.22 13.79
N ASP A 1135 -2.96 36.36 12.89
CA ASP A 1135 -3.63 35.14 13.30
C ASP A 1135 -2.70 34.22 14.11
N ILE A 1136 -1.41 34.18 13.78
CA ILE A 1136 -0.41 33.32 14.44
C ILE A 1136 0.22 33.98 15.69
N GLY A 1137 0.27 35.31 15.75
CA GLY A 1137 1.11 36.07 16.70
C GLY A 1137 0.38 36.86 17.80
N VAL A 1138 -0.94 36.71 17.94
CA VAL A 1138 -1.74 37.42 18.96
C VAL A 1138 -1.95 36.52 20.19
N ASP A 1139 -1.70 37.06 21.39
CA ASP A 1139 -1.99 36.36 22.64
C ASP A 1139 -3.52 36.25 22.85
N PRO A 1140 -4.07 35.04 23.09
CA PRO A 1140 -5.51 34.82 23.15
C PRO A 1140 -6.24 35.55 24.29
N GLU A 1141 -5.54 35.99 25.34
CA GLU A 1141 -6.16 36.63 26.51
C GLU A 1141 -6.07 38.15 26.48
N THR A 1142 -4.99 38.71 25.92
CA THR A 1142 -4.75 40.16 25.93
C THR A 1142 -5.19 40.83 24.64
N GLY A 1143 -5.25 40.08 23.52
CA GLY A 1143 -5.53 40.65 22.19
C GLY A 1143 -4.44 41.60 21.69
N GLU A 1144 -3.28 41.67 22.37
CA GLU A 1144 -2.12 42.47 22.00
C GLU A 1144 -0.99 41.60 21.44
N PHE A 1145 -0.19 42.19 20.54
CA PHE A 1145 0.99 41.55 19.98
C PHE A 1145 2.13 41.66 21.01
N ASP A 1146 2.34 40.61 21.81
CA ASP A 1146 3.28 40.66 22.93
C ASP A 1146 4.60 39.92 22.61
N ALA A 1147 5.71 40.65 22.66
CA ALA A 1147 7.06 40.14 22.38
C ALA A 1147 7.70 39.44 23.60
N ASP A 1148 7.10 39.53 24.80
CA ASP A 1148 7.66 38.96 26.05
C ASP A 1148 7.35 37.45 26.24
N ILE A 1149 6.71 36.79 25.27
CA ILE A 1149 6.37 35.34 25.30
C ILE A 1149 7.62 34.44 25.27
N VAL A 1150 8.79 35.01 24.95
CA VAL A 1150 9.88 34.28 24.33
C VAL A 1150 10.89 33.66 25.32
N GLU A 1151 10.94 34.07 26.60
CA GLU A 1151 11.97 33.55 27.53
C GLU A 1151 11.60 32.22 28.24
N ALA A 1152 10.37 31.70 28.11
CA ALA A 1152 9.99 30.43 28.77
C ALA A 1152 8.89 29.59 28.07
N GLY A 1153 8.58 29.86 26.80
CA GLY A 1153 7.55 29.11 26.05
C GLY A 1153 6.14 29.19 26.65
N THR A 1154 5.86 30.22 27.46
CA THR A 1154 4.57 30.46 28.13
C THR A 1154 4.42 31.95 28.36
N SER A 1155 3.23 32.51 28.10
CA SER A 1155 2.99 33.95 28.27
C SER A 1155 3.20 34.37 29.74
N LYS A 1156 3.53 35.64 29.99
CA LYS A 1156 3.68 36.13 31.38
C LYS A 1156 2.37 35.95 32.17
N SER A 1157 1.22 36.14 31.52
CA SER A 1157 -0.09 35.84 32.13
C SER A 1157 -0.18 34.36 32.50
N GLN A 1158 0.21 33.46 31.59
CA GLN A 1158 0.13 32.02 31.77
C GLN A 1158 1.07 31.50 32.86
N ARG A 1159 2.31 32.02 32.95
CA ARG A 1159 3.25 31.69 34.04
C ARG A 1159 2.75 32.16 35.39
N ASP A 1160 2.23 33.38 35.46
CA ASP A 1160 1.66 33.91 36.70
C ASP A 1160 0.41 33.11 37.09
N ARG A 1161 -0.42 32.67 36.12
CA ARG A 1161 -1.58 31.78 36.35
C ARG A 1161 -1.18 30.42 36.91
N ILE A 1162 -0.28 29.71 36.23
CA ILE A 1162 0.21 28.39 36.66
C ILE A 1162 0.83 28.49 38.06
N LYS A 1163 1.62 29.54 38.31
CA LYS A 1163 2.23 29.79 39.61
C LYS A 1163 1.19 30.10 40.69
N ASN A 1164 0.19 30.91 40.39
CA ASN A 1164 -0.88 31.27 41.34
C ASN A 1164 -1.76 30.06 41.66
N ILE A 1165 -2.11 29.23 40.67
CA ILE A 1165 -2.85 27.98 40.89
C ILE A 1165 -2.03 27.00 41.71
N LYS A 1166 -0.75 26.78 41.39
CA LYS A 1166 0.12 25.90 42.18
C LYS A 1166 0.24 26.37 43.63
N GLN A 1167 0.38 27.68 43.84
CA GLN A 1167 0.40 28.26 45.17
C GLN A 1167 -0.94 28.03 45.88
N LEU A 1168 -2.06 28.25 45.20
CA LEU A 1168 -3.39 28.00 45.75
C LEU A 1168 -3.61 26.54 46.13
N ILE A 1169 -3.18 25.58 45.29
CA ILE A 1169 -3.24 24.15 45.59
C ILE A 1169 -2.35 23.82 46.79
N SER A 1170 -1.13 24.37 46.85
CA SER A 1170 -0.21 24.16 47.99
C SER A 1170 -0.76 24.75 49.30
N ASP A 1171 -1.38 25.93 49.25
CA ASP A 1171 -1.94 26.60 50.42
C ASP A 1171 -3.17 25.82 50.94
N VAL A 1172 -4.02 25.32 50.05
CA VAL A 1172 -5.16 24.47 50.40
C VAL A 1172 -4.67 23.08 50.86
N GLU A 1173 -3.59 22.54 50.31
CA GLU A 1173 -3.01 21.26 50.75
C GLU A 1173 -2.55 21.31 52.21
N GLU A 1174 -2.02 22.45 52.70
CA GLU A 1174 -1.67 22.61 54.12
C GLU A 1174 -2.89 22.65 55.07
N GLU A 1175 -4.08 22.99 54.55
CA GLU A 1175 -5.32 23.04 55.33
C GLU A 1175 -6.01 21.66 55.47
N TYR A 1176 -5.65 20.67 54.63
CA TYR A 1176 -6.34 19.38 54.54
C TYR A 1176 -5.36 18.18 54.52
N ASP A 1177 -5.48 17.28 55.51
CA ASP A 1177 -4.55 16.13 55.70
C ASP A 1177 -4.48 15.15 54.50
N ASP A 1178 -5.52 15.06 53.68
CA ASP A 1178 -5.64 14.12 52.55
C ASP A 1178 -5.26 14.74 51.18
N GLY A 1179 -4.86 16.02 51.13
CA GLY A 1179 -4.62 16.79 49.90
C GLY A 1179 -5.67 17.89 49.67
N ALA A 1180 -5.40 18.83 48.77
CA ALA A 1180 -6.25 19.98 48.50
C ALA A 1180 -7.53 19.58 47.72
N PRO A 1181 -8.74 19.72 48.29
CA PRO A 1181 -9.96 19.33 47.57
C PRO A 1181 -10.18 20.18 46.31
N VAL A 1182 -10.44 19.54 45.17
CA VAL A 1182 -10.59 20.19 43.85
C VAL A 1182 -11.67 21.28 43.90
N ASP A 1183 -12.84 20.97 44.47
CA ASP A 1183 -13.94 21.94 44.61
C ASP A 1183 -13.53 23.17 45.43
N VAL A 1184 -12.70 23.01 46.46
CA VAL A 1184 -12.24 24.12 47.31
C VAL A 1184 -11.21 24.97 46.59
N VAL A 1185 -10.35 24.35 45.77
CA VAL A 1185 -9.38 25.06 44.91
C VAL A 1185 -10.13 25.84 43.83
N LEU A 1186 -11.16 25.26 43.22
CA LEU A 1186 -11.98 25.92 42.21
C LEU A 1186 -12.83 27.06 42.79
N ASP A 1187 -13.43 26.87 43.96
CA ASP A 1187 -14.21 27.92 44.63
C ASP A 1187 -13.32 29.08 45.12
N ARG A 1188 -12.04 28.82 45.45
CA ARG A 1188 -11.06 29.88 45.79
C ARG A 1188 -10.29 30.42 44.57
N ALA A 1189 -10.48 29.87 43.37
CA ALA A 1189 -9.84 30.37 42.16
C ALA A 1189 -10.28 31.80 41.80
N ASP A 1190 -11.51 32.16 42.17
CA ASP A 1190 -12.03 33.53 42.04
C ASP A 1190 -11.21 34.54 42.88
N GLU A 1191 -10.62 34.12 44.00
CA GLU A 1191 -9.82 34.99 44.89
C GLU A 1191 -8.49 35.42 44.24
N ILE A 1192 -7.98 34.63 43.30
CA ILE A 1192 -6.79 34.94 42.48
C ILE A 1192 -7.16 35.51 41.10
N GLY A 1193 -8.44 35.80 40.86
CA GLY A 1193 -8.94 36.41 39.63
C GLY A 1193 -9.05 35.45 38.44
N MET A 1194 -9.28 34.17 38.70
CA MET A 1194 -9.38 33.13 37.67
C MET A 1194 -10.77 32.50 37.65
N ASP A 1195 -11.39 32.43 36.47
CA ASP A 1195 -12.69 31.78 36.29
C ASP A 1195 -12.59 30.26 36.50
N ARG A 1196 -13.67 29.66 37.01
CA ARG A 1196 -13.76 28.23 37.32
C ARG A 1196 -13.34 27.33 36.14
N GLN A 1197 -13.82 27.61 34.93
CA GLN A 1197 -13.48 26.80 33.74
C GLN A 1197 -11.99 26.90 33.39
N LYS A 1198 -11.40 28.09 33.58
CA LYS A 1198 -9.96 28.30 33.37
C LYS A 1198 -9.11 27.59 34.42
N ALA A 1199 -9.56 27.60 35.68
CA ALA A 1199 -8.86 26.91 36.75
C ALA A 1199 -8.88 25.39 36.56
N GLU A 1200 -10.00 24.82 36.12
CA GLU A 1200 -10.13 23.40 35.77
C GLU A 1200 -9.13 23.00 34.67
N HIS A 1201 -9.07 23.76 33.57
CA HIS A 1201 -8.15 23.50 32.44
C HIS A 1201 -6.66 23.50 32.87
N GLU A 1202 -6.25 24.48 33.69
CA GLU A 1202 -4.86 24.57 34.15
C GLU A 1202 -4.50 23.46 35.15
N ILE A 1203 -5.42 23.07 36.03
CA ILE A 1203 -5.24 21.92 36.94
C ILE A 1203 -5.04 20.63 36.14
N GLU A 1204 -5.82 20.43 35.07
CA GLU A 1204 -5.72 19.25 34.22
C GLU A 1204 -4.38 19.17 33.47
N LYS A 1205 -3.90 20.32 32.94
CA LYS A 1205 -2.54 20.42 32.36
C LYS A 1205 -1.43 20.11 33.37
N LEU A 1206 -1.57 20.58 34.61
CA LEU A 1206 -0.61 20.27 35.69
C LEU A 1206 -0.59 18.78 36.06
N LYS A 1207 -1.75 18.10 35.97
CA LYS A 1207 -1.84 16.64 36.13
C LYS A 1207 -1.15 15.88 35.00
N GLN A 1208 -1.38 16.27 33.75
CA GLN A 1208 -0.73 15.65 32.57
C GLN A 1208 0.80 15.80 32.58
N LYS A 1209 1.32 16.95 33.04
CA LYS A 1209 2.77 17.19 33.17
C LYS A 1209 3.40 16.52 34.40
N GLY A 1210 2.59 15.92 35.29
CA GLY A 1210 3.05 15.27 36.53
C GLY A 1210 3.51 16.24 37.62
N GLU A 1211 3.15 17.52 37.52
CA GLU A 1211 3.50 18.57 38.51
C GLU A 1211 2.48 18.68 39.65
N VAL A 1212 1.28 18.12 39.44
CA VAL A 1212 0.24 17.90 40.45
C VAL A 1212 -0.28 16.49 40.25
N TYR A 1213 -0.56 15.76 41.33
CA TYR A 1213 -1.11 14.42 41.26
C TYR A 1213 -2.28 14.26 42.23
N GLU A 1214 -3.13 13.27 41.98
CA GLU A 1214 -4.36 13.06 42.74
C GLU A 1214 -4.25 11.78 43.60
N PRO A 1215 -3.85 11.88 44.88
CA PRO A 1215 -3.71 10.71 45.77
C PRO A 1215 -5.05 10.04 46.13
N SER A 1216 -6.16 10.80 46.12
CA SER A 1216 -7.51 10.31 46.37
C SER A 1216 -8.50 11.12 45.54
N THR A 1217 -9.60 10.51 45.09
CA THR A 1217 -10.63 11.17 44.26
C THR A 1217 -11.01 12.54 44.82
N ASP A 1218 -10.90 13.56 43.98
CA ASP A 1218 -11.17 14.98 44.22
C ASP A 1218 -10.20 15.70 45.18
N ASN A 1219 -9.00 15.16 45.45
CA ASN A 1219 -7.95 15.86 46.22
C ASN A 1219 -6.63 15.94 45.43
N LEU A 1220 -6.10 17.15 45.24
CA LEU A 1220 -4.86 17.46 44.54
C LEU A 1220 -3.68 17.56 45.51
N ARG A 1221 -2.51 17.12 45.08
CA ARG A 1221 -1.23 17.40 45.75
C ARG A 1221 -0.18 17.85 44.76
N THR A 1222 0.62 18.81 45.18
CA THR A 1222 1.80 19.25 44.41
C THR A 1222 2.94 18.22 44.55
N THR A 1223 3.66 17.91 43.46
CA THR A 1223 4.78 16.92 43.47
C THR A 1223 6.08 17.45 44.06
#